data_AF-A0A7I7ST12-F1
#
_entry.id   AF-A0A7I7ST12-F1
#
_cell.length_a   1.000
_cell.length_b   1.000
_cell.length_c   1.000
_cell.angle_alpha   90.00
_cell.angle_beta   90.00
_cell.angle_gamma   90.00
#
_symmetry.space_group_name_H-M   'P 1'
#
loop_
_entity.id
_entity.type
_entity.pdbx_description
1 polymer ?
#
loop_
_entity_poly.entity_id
_entity_poly.type
_entity_poly.pdbx_seq_one_letter_code
_entity_poly.pdbx_strand_id
1 'polypeptide(L)'
;MTKTPKSEQFAVGGGLQSLLSVFFSNGTAAHPNGGIIMGNGFSYTADTCPTSACNGGRAGLLGNGGNGFNGGNGGAAGWFGDGGKGGSGAADINNGAGGDGGRGGLIAGNGGAGGNGTQTLGGASGGNGGSAGLFGKGGKGGNAGVAFGAVGANGGRGGNGGAFVGNGGTGGIGGDAIEYGGKAGAGGNGGNSGVMSLGGVAGNGGVGGKGSYGGNGGNGGNGGIFALYATGGVGGTGGESPFLGHGADVGGDGGHGGRGGLWMGNGGDGGAGGYGGGDGGAGGDVGGLSVFGRGGAGGAGGIGQQGRAGDNGTAEDPNGYTGFSGTEGGSGGDGGNGSLLFGVGGNGGNGGKGGWGGTGGKGFSYWTAAYNVSTGNGINAGDGGAGGDGGPGGALGGKPGRGAYLFVMPSGGSAGASGVGGHGGQGGGGGNGGITNDSNGTGGLGGRGGDGGNGGSGGQNSDGGIGGWGGSGGRAGWGIGAGGQGGNGGNGGKGGAGGAGTATTAAGDGGTGGDAGAGGQGGQGVYSSGGDGGNGGNGGDGGAGGTGGPRQSSGGGGGSGGGYGTGGISTNATAGENGRYGNGGNRGPDDATAAAYAAAVMTVSDSATAKLTRAAAAAPASPFAALQSMWTAMTHQLSYIFFNQAPTVAPSVWSQWGPTKLITVDLNAAANNGFPVTYSIKTQPKYGTLTFDEKTGRYSYVANPEFVNSGISDSFVITVNNGDSATLPGFAGFVQSTLHSVAVALGIAKPDSIDRKVNVTVTGTGVYGGNVVELAQLYRLQSYGNCLLMASAMAAAQVTGSSTVAEDTVVRWAKELDSVASPGRKMYLSERIELGASPKDAPRLLEQHWAVTAVNTDYATYDANGNRIARATNEDGQRALNDMDAALAQGSAITVGINNISLYSSRSDWRPSSANPDFTTYNHQIQVLRVDVTNGKVWVNDSALPSGGQEFSLSGFMKAWGATDYNLTIVTALPQSASDSAISAA
;
A
#
# COMPACT_ATOMS: atom_id res chain seq x y z
N MET A 1 -46.54 41.69 -43.80
CA MET A 1 -47.67 42.22 -42.99
C MET A 1 -47.36 41.99 -41.53
N THR A 2 -47.87 42.84 -40.65
CA THR A 2 -47.64 42.80 -39.20
C THR A 2 -48.40 41.65 -38.52
N LYS A 3 -47.76 41.02 -37.53
CA LYS A 3 -48.44 40.40 -36.38
C LYS A 3 -47.73 40.83 -35.11
N THR A 4 -48.33 41.78 -34.40
CA THR A 4 -47.87 42.24 -33.11
C THR A 4 -47.88 41.07 -32.11
N PRO A 5 -46.79 40.76 -31.41
CA PRO A 5 -46.84 39.89 -30.24
C PRO A 5 -47.83 40.48 -29.23
N LYS A 6 -48.63 39.64 -28.57
CA LYS A 6 -49.46 40.12 -27.45
C LYS A 6 -48.53 40.59 -26.33
N SER A 7 -48.89 41.69 -25.68
CA SER A 7 -48.25 42.11 -24.43
C SER A 7 -48.36 40.97 -23.41
N GLU A 8 -47.23 40.41 -22.99
CA GLU A 8 -47.22 39.55 -21.82
C GLU A 8 -47.68 40.37 -20.61
N GLN A 9 -48.55 39.76 -19.81
CA GLN A 9 -49.02 40.41 -18.60
C GLN A 9 -47.85 40.47 -17.62
N PHE A 10 -47.42 41.68 -17.26
CA PHE A 10 -46.56 41.89 -16.09
C PHE A 10 -47.32 41.44 -14.84
N ALA A 11 -47.16 40.16 -14.48
CA ALA A 11 -47.70 39.59 -13.26
C ALA A 11 -46.93 40.17 -12.06
N VAL A 12 -47.43 41.28 -11.52
CA VAL A 12 -46.89 41.96 -10.34
C VAL A 12 -47.15 41.10 -9.09
N GLY A 13 -46.35 40.04 -8.97
CA GLY A 13 -46.35 39.08 -7.87
C GLY A 13 -44.98 38.40 -7.70
N GLY A 14 -44.34 38.00 -8.81
CA GLY A 14 -42.99 37.39 -8.77
C GLY A 14 -41.83 38.38 -8.56
N GLY A 15 -42.05 39.68 -8.80
CA GLY A 15 -40.97 40.69 -8.83
C GLY A 15 -40.19 40.81 -7.52
N LEU A 16 -40.87 40.81 -6.37
CA LEU A 16 -40.20 40.90 -5.07
C LEU A 16 -39.44 39.61 -4.71
N GLN A 17 -39.99 38.44 -5.07
CA GLN A 17 -39.36 37.13 -4.82
C GLN A 17 -38.12 36.94 -5.70
N SER A 18 -38.19 37.36 -6.96
CA SER A 18 -37.06 37.36 -7.91
C SER A 18 -35.97 38.40 -7.54
N LEU A 19 -36.34 39.52 -6.91
CA LEU A 19 -35.38 40.48 -6.37
C LEU A 19 -34.74 39.95 -5.08
N LEU A 20 -35.51 39.32 -4.18
CA LEU A 20 -35.01 38.77 -2.93
C LEU A 20 -34.05 37.59 -3.17
N SER A 21 -34.30 36.73 -4.16
CA SER A 21 -33.41 35.60 -4.46
C SER A 21 -32.00 36.03 -4.90
N VAL A 22 -31.84 37.20 -5.53
CA VAL A 22 -30.52 37.78 -5.87
C VAL A 22 -29.68 38.07 -4.61
N PHE A 23 -30.31 38.33 -3.46
CA PHE A 23 -29.63 38.59 -2.19
C PHE A 23 -29.67 37.40 -1.22
N PHE A 24 -30.71 36.57 -1.28
CA PHE A 24 -31.02 35.49 -0.34
C PHE A 24 -31.47 34.23 -1.09
N SER A 25 -30.52 33.41 -1.55
CA SER A 25 -30.81 32.11 -2.19
C SER A 25 -29.60 31.18 -2.18
N ASN A 26 -29.83 29.88 -2.20
CA ASN A 26 -28.78 28.92 -2.55
C ASN A 26 -28.66 28.82 -4.08
N GLY A 27 -27.45 28.58 -4.58
CA GLY A 27 -27.22 28.33 -5.99
C GLY A 27 -27.89 27.05 -6.48
N THR A 28 -28.08 26.96 -7.81
CA THR A 28 -28.62 25.79 -8.52
C THR A 28 -27.67 25.35 -9.65
N ALA A 29 -27.86 24.17 -10.24
CA ALA A 29 -26.99 23.69 -11.33
C ALA A 29 -26.85 24.67 -12.51
N ALA A 30 -27.89 25.47 -12.80
CA ALA A 30 -27.89 26.49 -13.85
C ALA A 30 -27.33 27.86 -13.39
N HIS A 31 -27.48 28.18 -12.10
CA HIS A 31 -27.00 29.42 -11.48
C HIS A 31 -26.25 29.07 -10.19
N PRO A 32 -24.98 28.59 -10.27
CA PRO A 32 -24.35 27.90 -9.15
C PRO A 32 -23.98 28.80 -7.98
N ASN A 33 -23.86 30.11 -8.17
CA ASN A 33 -23.54 31.02 -7.07
C ASN A 33 -24.78 31.30 -6.20
N GLY A 34 -24.61 31.36 -4.89
CA GLY A 34 -25.64 31.81 -3.96
C GLY A 34 -25.91 33.32 -4.04
N GLY A 35 -27.03 33.75 -3.47
CA GLY A 35 -27.42 35.15 -3.35
C GLY A 35 -26.42 35.99 -2.56
N ILE A 36 -26.27 37.26 -2.94
CA ILE A 36 -25.14 38.15 -2.55
C ILE A 36 -24.94 38.24 -1.02
N ILE A 37 -26.02 38.29 -0.23
CA ILE A 37 -25.94 38.48 1.22
C ILE A 37 -25.90 37.14 1.95
N MET A 38 -26.79 36.21 1.59
CA MET A 38 -26.85 34.88 2.20
C MET A 38 -27.19 33.82 1.15
N GLY A 39 -26.40 32.75 1.12
CA GLY A 39 -26.55 31.71 0.12
C GLY A 39 -25.37 30.77 0.04
N ASN A 40 -25.63 29.47 0.10
CA ASN A 40 -24.63 28.46 -0.22
C ASN A 40 -24.46 28.35 -1.74
N GLY A 41 -23.24 28.07 -2.19
CA GLY A 41 -22.97 27.70 -3.57
C GLY A 41 -23.47 26.29 -3.91
N PHE A 42 -23.85 26.07 -5.15
CA PHE A 42 -24.30 24.77 -5.63
C PHE A 42 -23.15 23.74 -5.65
N SER A 43 -23.42 22.54 -5.14
CA SER A 43 -22.50 21.40 -5.18
C SER A 43 -22.89 20.45 -6.30
N TYR A 44 -21.98 20.16 -7.22
CA TYR A 44 -22.25 19.28 -8.35
C TYR A 44 -22.11 17.78 -7.99
N THR A 45 -22.85 16.95 -8.72
CA THR A 45 -22.93 15.48 -8.60
C THR A 45 -22.89 14.85 -10.00
N ALA A 46 -22.81 13.52 -10.09
CA ALA A 46 -22.90 12.80 -11.37
C ALA A 46 -24.17 13.17 -12.16
N ASP A 47 -25.32 13.21 -11.49
CA ASP A 47 -26.63 13.52 -12.11
C ASP A 47 -26.73 14.97 -12.64
N THR A 48 -25.92 15.87 -12.08
CA THR A 48 -25.95 17.31 -12.38
C THR A 48 -24.72 17.78 -13.16
N CYS A 49 -23.74 16.90 -13.38
CA CYS A 49 -22.51 17.15 -14.12
C CYS A 49 -21.94 15.84 -14.72
N PRO A 50 -22.62 15.21 -15.69
CA PRO A 50 -22.25 13.86 -16.14
C PRO A 50 -21.01 13.81 -17.06
N THR A 51 -20.67 14.90 -17.77
CA THR A 51 -19.74 14.85 -18.92
C THR A 51 -18.68 15.96 -18.97
N SER A 52 -18.53 16.76 -17.91
CA SER A 52 -17.57 17.88 -17.87
C SER A 52 -17.04 18.12 -16.45
N ALA A 53 -16.06 19.02 -16.31
CA ALA A 53 -15.58 19.51 -15.01
C ALA A 53 -16.46 20.66 -14.52
N CYS A 54 -17.28 20.45 -13.48
CA CYS A 54 -18.14 21.49 -12.94
C CYS A 54 -17.51 22.13 -11.69
N ASN A 55 -17.20 23.42 -11.79
CA ASN A 55 -16.74 24.21 -10.66
C ASN A 55 -17.91 24.49 -9.69
N GLY A 56 -17.72 24.17 -8.41
CA GLY A 56 -18.69 24.43 -7.36
C GLY A 56 -18.98 25.92 -7.18
N GLY A 57 -20.22 26.23 -6.81
CA GLY A 57 -20.71 27.60 -6.72
C GLY A 57 -20.06 28.45 -5.63
N ARG A 58 -19.92 29.75 -5.86
CA ARG A 58 -19.50 30.69 -4.81
C ARG A 58 -20.67 31.02 -3.86
N ALA A 59 -20.37 31.27 -2.60
CA ALA A 59 -21.37 31.71 -1.63
C ALA A 59 -21.64 33.22 -1.69
N GLY A 60 -22.72 33.65 -1.02
CA GLY A 60 -22.89 35.02 -0.57
C GLY A 60 -21.95 35.41 0.58
N LEU A 61 -22.13 36.61 1.16
CA LEU A 61 -21.40 37.02 2.37
C LEU A 61 -21.54 35.99 3.51
N LEU A 62 -22.72 35.39 3.65
CA LEU A 62 -23.03 34.33 4.61
C LEU A 62 -23.39 33.03 3.86
N GLY A 63 -22.47 32.07 3.80
CA GLY A 63 -22.72 30.76 3.19
C GLY A 63 -21.46 29.99 2.84
N ASN A 64 -21.63 28.67 2.68
CA ASN A 64 -20.57 27.76 2.29
C ASN A 64 -20.42 27.72 0.76
N GLY A 65 -19.19 27.59 0.27
CA GLY A 65 -18.93 27.33 -1.13
C GLY A 65 -19.38 25.92 -1.52
N GLY A 66 -19.88 25.77 -2.74
CA GLY A 66 -20.32 24.49 -3.28
C GLY A 66 -19.15 23.59 -3.70
N ASN A 67 -19.34 22.27 -3.64
CA ASN A 67 -18.33 21.32 -4.09
C ASN A 67 -18.26 21.24 -5.63
N GLY A 68 -17.06 21.14 -6.17
CA GLY A 68 -16.85 20.82 -7.58
C GLY A 68 -16.96 19.32 -7.87
N PHE A 69 -17.03 18.95 -9.15
CA PHE A 69 -17.17 17.57 -9.63
C PHE A 69 -16.33 17.34 -10.89
N ASN A 70 -15.86 16.10 -11.13
CA ASN A 70 -15.02 15.70 -12.27
C ASN A 70 -13.81 16.64 -12.51
N GLY A 71 -12.97 16.84 -11.50
CA GLY A 71 -11.82 17.74 -11.59
C GLY A 71 -12.17 19.24 -11.55
N GLY A 72 -13.45 19.60 -11.39
CA GLY A 72 -13.88 20.98 -11.18
C GLY A 72 -13.51 21.49 -9.78
N ASN A 73 -13.15 22.77 -9.70
CA ASN A 73 -12.71 23.42 -8.46
C ASN A 73 -13.88 23.63 -7.48
N GLY A 74 -13.59 23.62 -6.19
CA GLY A 74 -14.53 24.00 -5.14
C GLY A 74 -14.79 25.51 -5.11
N GLY A 75 -16.03 25.88 -4.83
CA GLY A 75 -16.46 27.26 -4.72
C GLY A 75 -15.91 27.94 -3.47
N ALA A 76 -15.60 29.24 -3.58
CA ALA A 76 -15.19 30.05 -2.44
C ALA A 76 -16.41 30.51 -1.61
N ALA A 77 -16.25 30.55 -0.29
CA ALA A 77 -17.17 31.25 0.61
C ALA A 77 -16.93 32.78 0.59
N GLY A 78 -17.91 33.55 1.09
CA GLY A 78 -17.83 35.01 1.14
C GLY A 78 -17.08 35.55 2.35
N TRP A 79 -17.80 36.05 3.35
CA TRP A 79 -17.21 36.51 4.62
C TRP A 79 -17.25 35.43 5.70
N PHE A 80 -18.34 34.67 5.77
CA PHE A 80 -18.53 33.57 6.72
C PHE A 80 -19.00 32.31 6.01
N GLY A 81 -18.36 31.19 6.29
CA GLY A 81 -18.68 29.87 5.73
C GLY A 81 -17.45 29.14 5.19
N ASP A 82 -17.55 27.82 5.07
CA ASP A 82 -16.46 26.96 4.60
C ASP A 82 -16.39 26.93 3.06
N GLY A 83 -15.17 26.85 2.53
CA GLY A 83 -14.94 26.66 1.10
C GLY A 83 -15.32 25.26 0.65
N GLY A 84 -15.93 25.15 -0.54
CA GLY A 84 -16.33 23.85 -1.10
C GLY A 84 -15.12 23.00 -1.49
N LYS A 85 -15.27 21.68 -1.51
CA LYS A 85 -14.21 20.76 -1.96
C LYS A 85 -14.03 20.83 -3.47
N GLY A 86 -12.82 20.64 -3.96
CA GLY A 86 -12.58 20.29 -5.35
C GLY A 86 -13.08 18.89 -5.66
N GLY A 87 -13.57 18.67 -6.87
CA GLY A 87 -13.98 17.36 -7.35
C GLY A 87 -12.76 16.51 -7.70
N SER A 88 -12.81 15.21 -7.38
CA SER A 88 -11.84 14.25 -7.93
C SER A 88 -11.93 14.23 -9.46
N GLY A 89 -10.80 14.05 -10.13
CA GLY A 89 -10.74 14.00 -11.60
C GLY A 89 -11.34 12.71 -12.18
N ALA A 90 -11.76 12.80 -13.44
CA ALA A 90 -12.20 11.67 -14.27
C ALA A 90 -11.31 11.61 -15.51
N ALA A 91 -10.93 10.42 -15.98
CA ALA A 91 -9.78 10.24 -16.88
C ALA A 91 -9.84 11.14 -18.14
N ASP A 92 -11.00 11.18 -18.79
CA ASP A 92 -11.24 11.93 -20.03
C ASP A 92 -11.50 13.45 -19.82
N ILE A 93 -11.46 13.93 -18.57
CA ILE A 93 -11.79 15.30 -18.18
C ILE A 93 -10.60 15.93 -17.47
N ASN A 94 -10.08 17.04 -18.01
CA ASN A 94 -8.89 17.74 -17.49
C ASN A 94 -7.67 16.81 -17.31
N ASN A 95 -7.51 15.81 -18.18
CA ASN A 95 -6.48 14.75 -18.08
C ASN A 95 -6.50 14.01 -16.72
N GLY A 96 -7.69 13.85 -16.13
CA GLY A 96 -7.85 13.19 -14.83
C GLY A 96 -7.46 14.04 -13.61
N ALA A 97 -7.11 15.32 -13.77
CA ALA A 97 -6.65 16.17 -12.66
C ALA A 97 -7.75 16.45 -11.63
N GLY A 98 -7.36 16.49 -10.35
CA GLY A 98 -8.25 16.87 -9.25
C GLY A 98 -8.40 18.39 -9.13
N GLY A 99 -9.61 18.87 -8.85
CA GLY A 99 -9.89 20.31 -8.74
C GLY A 99 -9.34 20.93 -7.44
N ASP A 100 -8.96 22.20 -7.48
CA ASP A 100 -8.57 22.97 -6.29
C ASP A 100 -9.74 23.12 -5.30
N GLY A 101 -9.44 23.10 -4.01
CA GLY A 101 -10.38 23.40 -2.94
C GLY A 101 -10.70 24.89 -2.83
N GLY A 102 -11.97 25.20 -2.60
CA GLY A 102 -12.47 26.57 -2.44
C GLY A 102 -11.92 27.26 -1.20
N ARG A 103 -11.74 28.58 -1.27
CA ARG A 103 -11.30 29.39 -0.11
C ARG A 103 -12.41 29.49 0.94
N GLY A 104 -12.01 29.41 2.20
CA GLY A 104 -12.89 29.69 3.34
C GLY A 104 -13.24 31.18 3.44
N GLY A 105 -14.31 31.49 4.18
CA GLY A 105 -14.81 32.86 4.34
C GLY A 105 -13.74 33.82 4.86
N LEU A 106 -13.75 35.05 4.31
CA LEU A 106 -12.75 36.08 4.61
C LEU A 106 -12.59 36.34 6.11
N ILE A 107 -13.68 36.33 6.87
CA ILE A 107 -13.66 36.49 8.33
C ILE A 107 -13.53 35.13 9.00
N ALA A 108 -14.49 34.22 8.81
CA ALA A 108 -14.43 32.89 9.41
C ALA A 108 -14.89 31.78 8.46
N GLY A 109 -14.03 30.78 8.26
CA GLY A 109 -14.31 29.62 7.43
C GLY A 109 -13.07 28.79 7.13
N ASN A 110 -13.23 27.48 7.13
CA ASN A 110 -12.21 26.54 6.69
C ASN A 110 -12.09 26.56 5.16
N GLY A 111 -10.89 26.33 4.64
CA GLY A 111 -10.72 26.06 3.21
C GLY A 111 -11.14 24.64 2.85
N GLY A 112 -11.74 24.47 1.67
CA GLY A 112 -12.13 23.17 1.15
C GLY A 112 -10.93 22.31 0.79
N ALA A 113 -11.06 20.99 0.88
CA ALA A 113 -10.03 20.07 0.39
C ALA A 113 -9.95 20.10 -1.15
N GLY A 114 -8.76 19.92 -1.71
CA GLY A 114 -8.58 19.62 -3.12
C GLY A 114 -9.09 18.21 -3.46
N GLY A 115 -9.51 18.02 -4.71
CA GLY A 115 -9.89 16.72 -5.25
C GLY A 115 -8.66 15.89 -5.61
N ASN A 116 -8.79 14.56 -5.61
CA ASN A 116 -7.73 13.67 -6.06
C ASN A 116 -7.63 13.64 -7.60
N GLY A 117 -6.43 13.50 -8.13
CA GLY A 117 -6.24 13.05 -9.51
C GLY A 117 -6.61 11.56 -9.65
N THR A 118 -6.96 11.14 -10.87
CA THR A 118 -7.23 9.72 -11.20
C THR A 118 -6.13 9.13 -12.10
N GLN A 119 -6.13 7.81 -12.27
CA GLN A 119 -5.13 7.10 -13.07
C GLN A 119 -5.24 7.45 -14.55
N THR A 120 -4.13 7.86 -15.17
CA THR A 120 -4.04 8.18 -16.60
C THR A 120 -2.67 7.83 -17.16
N LEU A 121 -2.44 8.04 -18.48
CA LEU A 121 -1.14 7.75 -19.09
C LEU A 121 0.00 8.61 -18.51
N GLY A 122 -0.19 9.93 -18.40
CA GLY A 122 0.80 10.86 -17.85
C GLY A 122 0.65 11.15 -16.35
N GLY A 123 -0.19 10.39 -15.66
CA GLY A 123 -0.64 10.71 -14.31
C GLY A 123 -1.50 11.97 -14.25
N ALA A 124 -2.03 12.27 -13.07
CA ALA A 124 -2.90 13.41 -12.87
C ALA A 124 -2.61 14.12 -11.54
N SER A 125 -2.39 15.43 -11.56
CA SER A 125 -2.09 16.18 -10.34
C SER A 125 -3.27 16.21 -9.38
N GLY A 126 -2.98 16.11 -8.07
CA GLY A 126 -3.97 16.39 -7.03
C GLY A 126 -4.24 17.89 -6.91
N GLY A 127 -5.49 18.27 -6.65
CA GLY A 127 -5.89 19.66 -6.48
C GLY A 127 -5.35 20.24 -5.16
N ASN A 128 -5.06 21.54 -5.12
CA ASN A 128 -4.56 22.19 -3.92
C ASN A 128 -5.69 22.40 -2.90
N GLY A 129 -5.37 22.36 -1.61
CA GLY A 129 -6.29 22.73 -0.55
C GLY A 129 -6.55 24.23 -0.51
N GLY A 130 -7.83 24.60 -0.35
CA GLY A 130 -8.22 25.98 -0.14
C GLY A 130 -7.62 26.56 1.15
N SER A 131 -7.26 27.84 1.14
CA SER A 131 -6.85 28.54 2.36
C SER A 131 -8.05 29.14 3.09
N ALA A 132 -7.95 29.26 4.42
CA ALA A 132 -8.90 30.01 5.24
C ALA A 132 -8.63 31.53 5.20
N GLY A 133 -9.58 32.33 5.70
CA GLY A 133 -9.48 33.80 5.80
C GLY A 133 -8.76 34.28 7.07
N LEU A 134 -9.45 35.00 7.95
CA LEU A 134 -8.91 35.43 9.23
C LEU A 134 -8.98 34.33 10.30
N PHE A 135 -10.04 33.52 10.32
CA PHE A 135 -10.21 32.40 11.24
C PHE A 135 -10.64 31.13 10.49
N GLY A 136 -9.97 30.00 10.73
CA GLY A 136 -10.33 28.71 10.12
C GLY A 136 -9.11 27.85 9.77
N LYS A 137 -9.32 26.58 9.42
CA LYS A 137 -8.24 25.65 9.00
C LYS A 137 -8.07 25.66 7.49
N GLY A 138 -6.85 25.48 7.02
CA GLY A 138 -6.58 25.21 5.61
C GLY A 138 -7.08 23.82 5.20
N GLY A 139 -7.60 23.71 3.99
CA GLY A 139 -8.01 22.45 3.40
C GLY A 139 -6.81 21.58 3.05
N LYS A 140 -6.98 20.25 3.03
CA LYS A 140 -5.95 19.33 2.55
C LYS A 140 -5.77 19.45 1.03
N GLY A 141 -4.55 19.25 0.54
CA GLY A 141 -4.34 18.92 -0.86
C GLY A 141 -4.88 17.52 -1.18
N GLY A 142 -5.36 17.32 -2.41
CA GLY A 142 -5.71 16.01 -2.93
C GLY A 142 -4.46 15.24 -3.37
N ASN A 143 -4.57 13.91 -3.38
CA ASN A 143 -3.52 13.03 -3.91
C ASN A 143 -3.47 13.15 -5.44
N ALA A 144 -2.30 12.95 -6.03
CA ALA A 144 -2.18 12.71 -7.45
C ALA A 144 -2.64 11.28 -7.82
N GLY A 145 -3.05 11.11 -9.08
CA GLY A 145 -3.36 9.84 -9.69
C GLY A 145 -2.12 9.19 -10.33
N VAL A 146 -2.13 7.86 -10.37
CA VAL A 146 -1.05 7.02 -10.89
C VAL A 146 -0.83 7.27 -12.40
N ALA A 147 0.44 7.35 -12.81
CA ALA A 147 0.85 7.38 -14.20
C ALA A 147 1.16 5.97 -14.71
N PHE A 148 0.61 5.61 -15.87
CA PHE A 148 1.09 4.42 -16.60
C PHE A 148 2.46 4.65 -17.27
N GLY A 149 2.83 5.91 -17.56
CA GLY A 149 4.10 6.29 -18.17
C GLY A 149 5.17 6.79 -17.19
N ALA A 150 6.33 7.13 -17.74
CA ALA A 150 7.58 7.42 -17.02
C ALA A 150 7.62 8.66 -16.11
N VAL A 151 6.54 9.42 -15.94
CA VAL A 151 6.48 10.59 -15.05
C VAL A 151 5.20 10.58 -14.23
N GLY A 152 5.33 10.45 -12.90
CA GLY A 152 4.23 10.58 -11.95
C GLY A 152 3.89 12.04 -11.67
N ALA A 153 2.60 12.34 -11.45
CA ALA A 153 2.14 13.71 -11.21
C ALA A 153 2.29 14.14 -9.73
N ASN A 154 2.50 15.42 -9.47
CA ASN A 154 2.70 15.92 -8.10
C ASN A 154 1.39 16.00 -7.29
N GLY A 155 1.48 15.68 -6.00
CA GLY A 155 0.39 15.83 -5.04
C GLY A 155 0.03 17.30 -4.78
N GLY A 156 -1.25 17.57 -4.50
CA GLY A 156 -1.75 18.92 -4.26
C GLY A 156 -1.19 19.52 -2.96
N ARG A 157 -0.94 20.83 -2.94
CA ARG A 157 -0.44 21.51 -1.73
C ARG A 157 -1.55 21.67 -0.69
N GLY A 158 -1.20 21.65 0.59
CA GLY A 158 -2.11 22.00 1.67
C GLY A 158 -2.40 23.50 1.71
N GLY A 159 -3.65 23.87 2.01
CA GLY A 159 -4.06 25.26 2.17
C GLY A 159 -3.57 25.87 3.49
N ASN A 160 -3.42 27.19 3.53
CA ASN A 160 -2.99 27.89 4.75
C ASN A 160 -4.14 28.02 5.77
N GLY A 161 -3.79 27.96 7.06
CA GLY A 161 -4.68 28.32 8.16
C GLY A 161 -4.97 29.82 8.22
N GLY A 162 -6.11 30.18 8.82
CA GLY A 162 -6.58 31.55 8.92
C GLY A 162 -5.65 32.44 9.75
N ALA A 163 -5.51 33.71 9.35
CA ALA A 163 -4.45 34.60 9.81
C ALA A 163 -4.31 34.75 11.34
N PHE A 164 -5.43 34.76 12.08
CA PHE A 164 -5.47 34.92 13.55
C PHE A 164 -5.74 33.64 14.33
N VAL A 165 -6.44 32.65 13.75
CA VAL A 165 -6.51 31.28 14.31
C VAL A 165 -6.67 30.30 13.16
N GLY A 166 -5.73 29.36 13.02
CA GLY A 166 -5.81 28.35 11.99
C GLY A 166 -4.63 27.39 11.91
N ASN A 167 -4.93 26.11 11.72
CA ASN A 167 -3.95 25.11 11.33
C ASN A 167 -3.84 25.04 9.80
N GLY A 168 -2.65 24.72 9.30
CA GLY A 168 -2.45 24.43 7.89
C GLY A 168 -3.04 23.06 7.50
N GLY A 169 -3.49 22.93 6.26
CA GLY A 169 -3.88 21.63 5.69
C GLY A 169 -2.66 20.81 5.29
N THR A 170 -2.76 19.48 5.32
CA THR A 170 -1.70 18.60 4.83
C THR A 170 -1.60 18.66 3.31
N GLY A 171 -0.40 18.44 2.76
CA GLY A 171 -0.26 18.11 1.34
C GLY A 171 -0.87 16.75 1.00
N GLY A 172 -1.14 16.53 -0.29
CA GLY A 172 -1.54 15.24 -0.84
C GLY A 172 -0.35 14.43 -1.34
N ILE A 173 -0.56 13.12 -1.52
CA ILE A 173 0.45 12.15 -1.95
C ILE A 173 0.78 12.35 -3.44
N GLY A 174 2.05 12.17 -3.82
CA GLY A 174 2.51 12.18 -5.21
C GLY A 174 2.12 10.90 -5.97
N GLY A 175 1.91 11.00 -7.28
CA GLY A 175 1.42 9.90 -8.11
C GLY A 175 2.55 8.94 -8.47
N ASP A 176 2.26 7.64 -8.37
CA ASP A 176 3.19 6.58 -8.78
C ASP A 176 3.48 6.63 -10.30
N ALA A 177 4.64 6.13 -10.72
CA ALA A 177 5.01 5.94 -12.12
C ALA A 177 5.24 4.45 -12.39
N ILE A 178 4.33 3.82 -13.14
CA ILE A 178 4.35 2.37 -13.38
C ILE A 178 5.49 1.95 -14.33
N GLU A 179 5.77 2.74 -15.37
CA GLU A 179 6.75 2.41 -16.42
C GLU A 179 8.16 2.16 -15.87
N TYR A 180 8.80 1.06 -16.29
CA TYR A 180 10.20 0.78 -15.97
C TYR A 180 11.16 1.87 -16.48
N GLY A 181 11.91 2.46 -15.56
CA GLY A 181 12.72 3.66 -15.76
C GLY A 181 12.03 4.97 -15.35
N GLY A 182 10.75 4.92 -14.98
CA GLY A 182 9.95 6.10 -14.66
C GLY A 182 10.28 6.76 -13.31
N LYS A 183 10.17 8.09 -13.25
CA LYS A 183 10.25 8.87 -12.01
C LYS A 183 8.86 9.26 -11.51
N ALA A 184 8.57 8.91 -10.27
CA ALA A 184 7.29 9.21 -9.64
C ALA A 184 7.17 10.67 -9.16
N GLY A 185 5.92 11.10 -8.92
CA GLY A 185 5.58 12.47 -8.59
C GLY A 185 5.92 12.84 -7.14
N ALA A 186 6.28 14.09 -6.91
CA ALA A 186 6.58 14.60 -5.57
C ALA A 186 5.32 14.79 -4.72
N GLY A 187 5.46 14.60 -3.42
CA GLY A 187 4.41 14.90 -2.45
C GLY A 187 4.13 16.40 -2.36
N GLY A 188 2.87 16.76 -2.12
CA GLY A 188 2.46 18.16 -1.97
C GLY A 188 3.03 18.79 -0.70
N ASN A 189 3.47 20.05 -0.76
CA ASN A 189 3.87 20.78 0.45
C ASN A 189 2.68 21.02 1.39
N GLY A 190 2.92 20.95 2.69
CA GLY A 190 1.93 21.31 3.71
C GLY A 190 1.69 22.82 3.80
N GLY A 191 0.47 23.21 4.18
CA GLY A 191 0.08 24.61 4.35
C GLY A 191 0.61 25.22 5.65
N ASN A 192 0.86 26.53 5.65
CA ASN A 192 1.32 27.23 6.86
C ASN A 192 0.16 27.41 7.87
N SER A 193 0.50 27.61 9.15
CA SER A 193 -0.47 28.00 10.18
C SER A 193 -0.68 29.52 10.23
N GLY A 194 -1.70 29.96 10.98
CA GLY A 194 -2.09 31.38 11.07
C GLY A 194 -0.97 32.31 11.53
N VAL A 195 -0.68 33.33 10.73
CA VAL A 195 0.49 34.23 10.89
C VAL A 195 0.57 34.97 12.23
N MET A 196 -0.56 35.23 12.90
CA MET A 196 -0.68 35.97 14.17
C MET A 196 -1.43 35.15 15.24
N SER A 197 -1.33 33.82 15.20
CA SER A 197 -2.16 32.95 16.06
C SER A 197 -1.68 32.84 17.52
N LEU A 198 -2.63 32.78 18.46
CA LEU A 198 -2.33 32.39 19.85
C LEU A 198 -1.80 30.94 19.93
N GLY A 199 -2.19 30.08 19.00
CA GLY A 199 -1.72 28.70 18.86
C GLY A 199 -1.96 28.17 17.45
N GLY A 200 -1.01 27.46 16.85
CA GLY A 200 -1.17 26.89 15.51
C GLY A 200 -0.27 25.70 15.22
N VAL A 201 -0.80 24.73 14.48
CA VAL A 201 -0.03 23.61 13.91
C VAL A 201 -0.08 23.73 12.39
N ALA A 202 1.07 23.80 11.75
CA ALA A 202 1.14 23.81 10.28
C ALA A 202 0.93 22.40 9.70
N GLY A 203 0.54 22.32 8.44
CA GLY A 203 0.24 21.06 7.79
C GLY A 203 1.50 20.28 7.44
N ASN A 204 1.44 18.95 7.57
CA ASN A 204 2.50 18.06 7.11
C ASN A 204 2.58 18.05 5.58
N GLY A 205 3.76 17.76 5.05
CA GLY A 205 3.93 17.42 3.63
C GLY A 205 3.29 16.07 3.28
N GLY A 206 2.93 15.89 2.02
CA GLY A 206 2.49 14.62 1.47
C GLY A 206 3.66 13.70 1.13
N VAL A 207 3.38 12.38 1.08
CA VAL A 207 4.36 11.35 0.69
C VAL A 207 4.64 11.44 -0.82
N GLY A 208 5.86 11.13 -1.25
CA GLY A 208 6.20 11.00 -2.67
C GLY A 208 5.70 9.69 -3.29
N GLY A 209 5.39 9.69 -4.59
CA GLY A 209 4.92 8.50 -5.31
C GLY A 209 6.01 7.44 -5.51
N LYS A 210 5.61 6.21 -5.81
CA LYS A 210 6.47 5.04 -6.05
C LYS A 210 6.77 4.86 -7.54
N GLY A 211 7.98 4.44 -7.89
CA GLY A 211 8.41 4.27 -9.30
C GLY A 211 9.87 3.82 -9.37
N SER A 212 10.44 3.65 -10.58
CA SER A 212 11.85 3.26 -10.69
C SER A 212 12.79 4.28 -10.05
N TYR A 213 12.40 5.56 -10.10
CA TYR A 213 12.91 6.60 -9.22
C TYR A 213 11.75 7.13 -8.36
N GLY A 214 11.88 7.08 -7.04
CA GLY A 214 10.89 7.57 -6.11
C GLY A 214 10.67 9.08 -6.22
N GLY A 215 9.44 9.52 -5.95
CA GLY A 215 9.10 10.93 -5.84
C GLY A 215 9.60 11.52 -4.52
N ASN A 216 10.08 12.76 -4.51
CA ASN A 216 10.48 13.43 -3.28
C ASN A 216 9.27 13.70 -2.36
N GLY A 217 9.45 13.60 -1.06
CA GLY A 217 8.44 13.97 -0.07
C GLY A 217 8.20 15.48 -0.03
N GLY A 218 6.95 15.89 0.24
CA GLY A 218 6.58 17.30 0.33
C GLY A 218 7.14 17.95 1.60
N ASN A 219 7.49 19.24 1.54
CA ASN A 219 7.95 19.99 2.71
C ASN A 219 6.78 20.28 3.67
N GLY A 220 7.05 20.23 4.97
CA GLY A 220 6.11 20.68 6.01
C GLY A 220 5.87 22.19 5.98
N GLY A 221 4.65 22.61 6.31
CA GLY A 221 4.29 24.03 6.41
C GLY A 221 4.92 24.73 7.61
N ASN A 222 5.06 26.06 7.56
CA ASN A 222 5.67 26.84 8.64
C ASN A 222 4.64 27.27 9.71
N GLY A 223 5.12 27.40 10.94
CA GLY A 223 4.48 28.14 12.03
C GLY A 223 4.28 29.62 11.69
N GLY A 224 3.27 30.24 12.30
CA GLY A 224 3.01 31.68 12.14
C GLY A 224 4.14 32.55 12.71
N ILE A 225 4.62 33.51 11.91
CA ILE A 225 5.78 34.36 12.27
C ILE A 225 5.52 35.37 13.41
N PHE A 226 4.26 35.61 13.77
CA PHE A 226 3.87 36.36 14.96
C PHE A 226 2.99 35.53 15.90
N ALA A 227 2.97 34.20 15.73
CA ALA A 227 2.24 33.34 16.63
C ALA A 227 2.91 33.29 18.01
N LEU A 228 2.10 33.27 19.08
CA LEU A 228 2.61 33.13 20.44
C LEU A 228 3.25 31.75 20.62
N TYR A 229 2.57 30.70 20.15
CA TYR A 229 3.11 29.35 20.03
C TYR A 229 2.71 28.75 18.67
N ALA A 230 3.67 28.24 17.89
CA ALA A 230 3.35 27.46 16.69
C ALA A 230 4.29 26.29 16.42
N THR A 231 3.73 25.15 16.04
CA THR A 231 4.47 23.96 15.61
C THR A 231 4.52 23.90 14.08
N GLY A 232 5.72 23.70 13.53
CA GLY A 232 5.91 23.42 12.10
C GLY A 232 5.37 22.05 11.69
N GLY A 233 4.97 21.89 10.43
CA GLY A 233 4.48 20.62 9.90
C GLY A 233 5.63 19.63 9.69
N VAL A 234 5.35 18.34 9.83
CA VAL A 234 6.33 17.27 9.55
C VAL A 234 6.53 17.15 8.03
N GLY A 235 7.76 16.91 7.59
CA GLY A 235 8.05 16.61 6.18
C GLY A 235 7.43 15.28 5.74
N GLY A 236 6.92 15.21 4.51
CA GLY A 236 6.45 13.96 3.93
C GLY A 236 7.60 13.00 3.64
N THR A 237 7.37 11.70 3.72
CA THR A 237 8.40 10.72 3.35
C THR A 237 8.65 10.71 1.85
N GLY A 238 9.87 10.37 1.45
CA GLY A 238 10.20 10.05 0.07
C GLY A 238 9.45 8.79 -0.42
N GLY A 239 9.24 8.73 -1.72
CA GLY A 239 8.62 7.61 -2.40
C GLY A 239 9.58 6.45 -2.63
N GLU A 240 9.04 5.24 -2.66
CA GLU A 240 9.80 3.99 -2.70
C GLU A 240 10.15 3.58 -4.15
N SER A 241 11.38 3.09 -4.35
CA SER A 241 11.73 2.27 -5.51
C SER A 241 11.22 0.83 -5.35
N PRO A 242 11.20 0.01 -6.42
CA PRO A 242 11.01 -1.43 -6.30
C PRO A 242 11.98 -2.08 -5.30
N PHE A 243 11.53 -3.15 -4.64
CA PHE A 243 12.34 -3.90 -3.66
C PHE A 243 13.61 -4.53 -4.27
N LEU A 244 13.49 -5.05 -5.49
CA LEU A 244 14.60 -5.58 -6.29
C LEU A 244 14.88 -4.66 -7.47
N GLY A 245 16.14 -4.40 -7.79
CA GLY A 245 16.51 -3.65 -9.00
C GLY A 245 17.99 -3.66 -9.37
N HIS A 246 18.49 -2.50 -9.83
CA HIS A 246 19.65 -2.42 -10.73
C HIS A 246 20.42 -1.08 -10.65
N GLY A 247 21.14 -0.88 -9.55
CA GLY A 247 22.24 0.08 -9.45
C GLY A 247 21.86 1.57 -9.26
N ALA A 248 22.75 2.29 -8.56
CA ALA A 248 22.61 3.66 -8.11
C ALA A 248 21.39 3.92 -7.20
N ASP A 249 21.32 5.10 -6.60
CA ASP A 249 20.24 5.44 -5.67
C ASP A 249 19.00 5.95 -6.40
N VAL A 250 17.87 5.41 -5.96
CA VAL A 250 16.59 5.37 -6.68
C VAL A 250 15.39 5.66 -5.78
N GLY A 251 15.57 5.71 -4.46
CA GLY A 251 14.55 6.19 -3.53
C GLY A 251 14.37 7.71 -3.62
N GLY A 252 13.16 8.21 -3.38
CA GLY A 252 12.92 9.65 -3.31
C GLY A 252 13.41 10.24 -1.98
N ASP A 253 13.85 11.50 -1.99
CA ASP A 253 14.29 12.17 -0.75
C ASP A 253 13.11 12.52 0.17
N GLY A 254 13.33 12.52 1.48
CA GLY A 254 12.37 12.99 2.47
C GLY A 254 12.22 14.51 2.45
N GLY A 255 10.98 14.99 2.60
CA GLY A 255 10.68 16.42 2.65
C GLY A 255 11.19 17.08 3.94
N HIS A 256 11.52 18.36 3.87
CA HIS A 256 12.00 19.11 5.03
C HIS A 256 10.88 19.37 6.06
N GLY A 257 11.26 19.36 7.33
CA GLY A 257 10.40 19.80 8.43
C GLY A 257 10.13 21.30 8.36
N GLY A 258 8.88 21.70 8.59
CA GLY A 258 8.48 23.10 8.62
C GLY A 258 8.99 23.82 9.86
N ARG A 259 9.25 25.13 9.77
CA ARG A 259 9.76 25.91 10.91
C ARG A 259 8.69 26.14 11.99
N GLY A 260 9.12 26.29 13.23
CA GLY A 260 8.27 26.68 14.37
C GLY A 260 7.93 28.17 14.39
N GLY A 261 7.17 28.59 15.41
CA GLY A 261 6.86 30.01 15.68
C GLY A 261 8.08 30.88 15.99
N LEU A 262 7.91 32.20 15.87
CA LEU A 262 8.98 33.17 16.14
C LEU A 262 9.22 33.41 17.64
N TRP A 263 8.17 33.40 18.45
CA TRP A 263 8.23 33.72 19.89
C TRP A 263 8.33 32.47 20.76
N MET A 264 7.48 31.48 20.50
CA MET A 264 7.58 30.13 21.07
C MET A 264 7.11 29.11 20.02
N GLY A 265 7.54 27.86 20.17
CA GLY A 265 7.08 26.76 19.31
C GLY A 265 8.18 25.81 18.89
N ASN A 266 7.78 24.71 18.25
CA ASN A 266 8.71 23.67 17.81
C ASN A 266 8.80 23.60 16.28
N GLY A 267 9.97 23.25 15.76
CA GLY A 267 10.08 22.81 14.37
C GLY A 267 9.33 21.49 14.17
N GLY A 268 8.85 21.25 12.95
CA GLY A 268 8.38 19.94 12.53
C GLY A 268 9.56 19.04 12.19
N ASP A 269 9.43 17.73 12.41
CA ASP A 269 10.45 16.76 12.04
C ASP A 269 10.55 16.62 10.50
N GLY A 270 11.72 16.23 9.99
CA GLY A 270 11.93 15.93 8.58
C GLY A 270 11.38 14.55 8.20
N GLY A 271 10.94 14.41 6.95
CA GLY A 271 10.47 13.13 6.41
C GLY A 271 11.63 12.15 6.19
N ALA A 272 11.38 10.86 6.37
CA ALA A 272 12.35 9.83 6.00
C ALA A 272 12.49 9.72 4.47
N GLY A 273 13.68 9.36 3.99
CA GLY A 273 13.93 9.01 2.60
C GLY A 273 13.27 7.68 2.23
N GLY A 274 12.91 7.54 0.96
CA GLY A 274 12.24 6.36 0.43
C GLY A 274 13.19 5.18 0.26
N TYR A 275 12.64 3.96 0.31
CA TYR A 275 13.37 2.74 -0.04
C TYR A 275 14.01 2.88 -1.43
N GLY A 276 15.25 2.38 -1.58
CA GLY A 276 16.10 2.64 -2.73
C GLY A 276 17.21 3.66 -2.48
N GLY A 277 17.53 3.99 -1.23
CA GLY A 277 18.64 4.89 -0.90
C GLY A 277 18.33 6.40 -0.91
N GLY A 278 17.05 6.83 -0.84
CA GLY A 278 16.71 8.26 -0.82
C GLY A 278 17.15 8.97 0.46
N ASP A 279 17.55 10.24 0.39
CA ASP A 279 18.09 10.99 1.54
C ASP A 279 17.00 11.35 2.57
N GLY A 280 17.39 11.44 3.85
CA GLY A 280 16.54 11.92 4.94
C GLY A 280 16.35 13.45 4.92
N GLY A 281 15.11 13.91 5.02
CA GLY A 281 14.80 15.35 5.04
C GLY A 281 15.30 16.04 6.31
N ALA A 282 15.90 17.22 6.19
CA ALA A 282 16.31 18.01 7.35
C ALA A 282 15.11 18.46 8.21
N GLY A 283 15.28 18.47 9.54
CA GLY A 283 14.27 18.92 10.50
C GLY A 283 14.14 20.44 10.57
N GLY A 284 12.96 20.94 10.94
CA GLY A 284 12.67 22.38 10.95
C GLY A 284 13.30 23.14 12.11
N ASP A 285 13.80 24.35 11.84
CA ASP A 285 14.22 25.30 12.88
C ASP A 285 13.03 25.91 13.64
N VAL A 286 13.25 26.37 14.86
CA VAL A 286 12.40 27.40 15.49
C VAL A 286 12.83 28.80 15.02
N GLY A 287 12.01 29.83 15.21
CA GLY A 287 12.43 31.19 14.88
C GLY A 287 13.64 31.64 15.71
N GLY A 288 14.62 32.30 15.09
CA GLY A 288 15.89 32.70 15.74
C GLY A 288 15.77 33.74 16.86
N LEU A 289 14.57 34.24 17.16
CA LEU A 289 14.25 35.10 18.31
C LEU A 289 13.41 34.37 19.37
N SER A 290 13.20 33.06 19.23
CA SER A 290 12.30 32.28 20.07
C SER A 290 12.78 32.20 21.51
N VAL A 291 11.86 32.49 22.43
CA VAL A 291 12.03 32.40 23.87
C VAL A 291 12.03 30.93 24.32
N PHE A 292 11.17 30.09 23.73
CA PHE A 292 11.03 28.67 24.05
C PHE A 292 10.79 27.83 22.79
N GLY A 293 11.58 26.78 22.56
CA GLY A 293 11.31 25.89 21.42
C GLY A 293 12.34 24.81 21.13
N ARG A 294 11.85 23.64 20.69
CA ARG A 294 12.67 22.51 20.22
C ARG A 294 12.72 22.47 18.69
N GLY A 295 13.91 22.29 18.12
CA GLY A 295 14.06 22.04 16.69
C GLY A 295 13.58 20.63 16.31
N GLY A 296 13.05 20.47 15.10
CA GLY A 296 12.58 19.18 14.60
C GLY A 296 13.74 18.21 14.38
N ALA A 297 13.53 16.91 14.62
CA ALA A 297 14.50 15.89 14.24
C ALA A 297 14.62 15.79 12.71
N GLY A 298 15.80 15.44 12.21
CA GLY A 298 15.97 15.06 10.81
C GLY A 298 15.41 13.66 10.53
N GLY A 299 14.91 13.45 9.32
CA GLY A 299 14.42 12.15 8.86
C GLY A 299 15.55 11.16 8.63
N ALA A 300 15.25 9.87 8.79
CA ALA A 300 16.20 8.80 8.46
C ALA A 300 16.37 8.65 6.93
N GLY A 301 17.57 8.27 6.49
CA GLY A 301 17.83 7.88 5.10
C GLY A 301 17.18 6.54 4.76
N GLY A 302 16.79 6.37 3.50
CA GLY A 302 16.16 5.16 2.98
C GLY A 302 17.12 3.98 2.90
N ILE A 303 16.62 2.76 3.14
CA ILE A 303 17.39 1.53 2.94
C ILE A 303 17.66 1.35 1.44
N GLY A 304 18.88 0.94 1.08
CA GLY A 304 19.26 0.65 -0.31
C GLY A 304 18.48 -0.53 -0.91
N GLN A 305 18.27 -0.47 -2.22
CA GLN A 305 17.55 -1.48 -2.98
C GLN A 305 18.33 -2.80 -3.01
N GLN A 306 17.63 -3.93 -2.84
CA GLN A 306 18.26 -5.25 -2.95
C GLN A 306 18.56 -5.59 -4.41
N GLY A 307 19.69 -6.24 -4.62
CA GLY A 307 20.04 -6.84 -5.90
C GLY A 307 19.08 -7.97 -6.26
N ARG A 308 18.60 -7.97 -7.49
CA ARG A 308 17.85 -9.10 -8.06
C ARG A 308 18.72 -10.37 -8.05
N ALA A 309 18.10 -11.53 -7.78
CA ALA A 309 18.75 -12.82 -7.99
C ALA A 309 19.12 -13.07 -9.46
N GLY A 310 20.23 -13.76 -9.69
CA GLY A 310 20.64 -14.23 -11.00
C GLY A 310 19.77 -15.40 -11.47
N ASP A 311 19.57 -15.50 -12.78
CA ASP A 311 18.73 -16.52 -13.41
C ASP A 311 19.38 -17.92 -13.32
N ASN A 312 18.60 -18.93 -12.95
CA ASN A 312 19.04 -20.34 -12.91
C ASN A 312 19.32 -20.88 -14.32
N GLY A 313 20.19 -21.88 -14.46
CA GLY A 313 20.46 -22.58 -15.74
C GLY A 313 19.23 -23.32 -16.33
N THR A 314 19.23 -23.54 -17.64
CA THR A 314 18.30 -24.43 -18.38
C THR A 314 19.04 -25.59 -19.05
N ALA A 315 18.35 -26.47 -19.79
CA ALA A 315 19.01 -27.59 -20.47
C ALA A 315 19.88 -27.16 -21.67
N GLU A 316 19.64 -25.95 -22.20
CA GLU A 316 20.30 -25.33 -23.35
C GLU A 316 21.39 -24.35 -22.93
N ASP A 317 21.20 -23.68 -21.80
CA ASP A 317 22.11 -22.72 -21.18
C ASP A 317 22.27 -23.05 -19.69
N PRO A 318 23.11 -24.04 -19.34
CA PRO A 318 23.06 -24.70 -18.04
C PRO A 318 23.69 -23.91 -16.89
N ASN A 319 24.38 -22.81 -17.16
CA ASN A 319 25.02 -22.02 -16.12
C ASN A 319 24.00 -21.07 -15.46
N GLY A 320 24.12 -20.91 -14.15
CA GLY A 320 23.44 -19.85 -13.42
C GLY A 320 24.14 -18.50 -13.59
N TYR A 321 23.36 -17.42 -13.67
CA TYR A 321 23.88 -16.07 -13.82
C TYR A 321 24.27 -15.45 -12.47
N THR A 322 25.21 -14.50 -12.50
CA THR A 322 25.58 -13.71 -11.32
C THR A 322 24.40 -12.87 -10.82
N GLY A 323 24.22 -12.82 -9.50
CA GLY A 323 23.24 -11.95 -8.85
C GLY A 323 23.65 -10.47 -8.96
N PHE A 324 22.67 -9.57 -9.01
CA PHE A 324 22.93 -8.14 -9.08
C PHE A 324 23.38 -7.61 -7.71
N SER A 325 24.20 -6.56 -7.68
CA SER A 325 24.59 -5.91 -6.42
C SER A 325 23.45 -5.05 -5.83
N GLY A 326 23.46 -4.85 -4.52
CA GLY A 326 22.57 -3.88 -3.85
C GLY A 326 23.03 -2.42 -4.02
N THR A 327 22.14 -1.45 -3.78
CA THR A 327 22.44 -0.01 -3.88
C THR A 327 22.87 0.59 -2.54
N GLU A 328 23.33 1.84 -2.54
CA GLU A 328 23.69 2.56 -1.31
C GLU A 328 22.42 2.87 -0.47
N GLY A 329 22.61 3.11 0.82
CA GLY A 329 21.55 3.65 1.69
C GLY A 329 21.59 5.17 1.72
N GLY A 330 20.46 5.83 1.91
CA GLY A 330 20.42 7.29 1.94
C GLY A 330 21.11 7.89 3.17
N SER A 331 21.54 9.14 3.08
CA SER A 331 22.08 9.88 4.22
C SER A 331 20.98 10.27 5.23
N GLY A 332 21.36 10.45 6.49
CA GLY A 332 20.46 10.97 7.51
C GLY A 332 20.30 12.49 7.45
N GLY A 333 19.07 12.99 7.60
CA GLY A 333 18.79 14.42 7.57
C GLY A 333 19.33 15.18 8.79
N ASP A 334 19.84 16.40 8.60
CA ASP A 334 20.28 17.27 9.70
C ASP A 334 19.09 17.65 10.62
N GLY A 335 19.34 17.69 11.93
CA GLY A 335 18.36 18.16 12.91
C GLY A 335 18.22 19.68 12.93
N GLY A 336 16.99 20.17 13.05
CA GLY A 336 16.68 21.60 13.09
C GLY A 336 17.11 22.27 14.40
N ASN A 337 17.33 23.58 14.37
CA ASN A 337 17.78 24.34 15.54
C ASN A 337 16.61 24.71 16.47
N GLY A 338 16.82 24.53 17.78
CA GLY A 338 15.94 25.01 18.84
C GLY A 338 16.27 26.43 19.31
N SER A 339 15.51 26.91 20.29
CA SER A 339 15.75 28.22 20.91
C SER A 339 17.13 28.26 21.58
N LEU A 340 17.75 29.45 21.58
CA LEU A 340 18.98 29.71 22.33
C LEU A 340 18.72 30.22 23.75
N LEU A 341 17.47 30.54 24.12
CA LEU A 341 17.10 31.01 25.46
C LEU A 341 16.52 29.89 26.32
N PHE A 342 15.56 29.12 25.81
CA PHE A 342 15.05 27.91 26.44
C PHE A 342 14.67 26.88 25.37
N GLY A 343 15.67 26.34 24.67
CA GLY A 343 15.46 25.37 23.60
C GLY A 343 16.26 24.09 23.74
N VAL A 344 15.96 23.17 22.84
CA VAL A 344 16.74 21.94 22.61
C VAL A 344 16.85 21.73 21.10
N GLY A 345 18.02 21.31 20.62
CA GLY A 345 18.20 20.96 19.22
C GLY A 345 17.38 19.74 18.79
N GLY A 346 17.07 19.67 17.49
CA GLY A 346 16.63 18.44 16.86
C GLY A 346 17.76 17.42 16.79
N ASN A 347 17.44 16.13 16.88
CA ASN A 347 18.42 15.08 16.58
C ASN A 347 18.62 15.01 15.07
N GLY A 348 19.82 14.66 14.62
CA GLY A 348 20.01 14.19 13.24
C GLY A 348 19.32 12.84 13.02
N GLY A 349 18.83 12.61 11.81
CA GLY A 349 18.30 11.31 11.40
C GLY A 349 19.43 10.31 11.14
N ASN A 350 19.15 9.00 11.24
CA ASN A 350 20.13 7.97 10.92
C ASN A 350 20.26 7.77 9.41
N GLY A 351 21.44 7.42 8.92
CA GLY A 351 21.64 6.92 7.56
C GLY A 351 20.98 5.56 7.33
N GLY A 352 20.55 5.31 6.10
CA GLY A 352 19.93 4.06 5.67
C GLY A 352 20.96 2.94 5.49
N LYS A 353 20.54 1.69 5.71
CA LYS A 353 21.39 0.52 5.47
C LYS A 353 21.61 0.29 3.98
N GLY A 354 22.78 -0.23 3.61
CA GLY A 354 23.04 -0.66 2.24
C GLY A 354 22.15 -1.83 1.80
N GLY A 355 21.80 -1.86 0.51
CA GLY A 355 21.02 -2.95 -0.08
C GLY A 355 21.79 -4.28 -0.07
N TRP A 356 21.09 -5.40 0.09
CA TRP A 356 21.73 -6.72 0.01
C TRP A 356 21.99 -7.10 -1.44
N GLY A 357 23.09 -7.80 -1.70
CA GLY A 357 23.37 -8.41 -3.00
C GLY A 357 22.44 -9.58 -3.29
N GLY A 358 22.05 -9.72 -4.55
CA GLY A 358 21.19 -10.80 -5.02
C GLY A 358 21.93 -12.15 -5.04
N THR A 359 21.20 -13.24 -4.81
CA THR A 359 21.77 -14.59 -4.90
C THR A 359 22.13 -14.94 -6.34
N GLY A 360 23.23 -15.64 -6.55
CA GLY A 360 23.57 -16.22 -7.86
C GLY A 360 22.60 -17.33 -8.27
N GLY A 361 22.37 -17.46 -9.57
CA GLY A 361 21.52 -18.50 -10.13
C GLY A 361 22.11 -19.90 -9.93
N LYS A 362 21.24 -20.89 -9.71
CA LYS A 362 21.61 -22.32 -9.61
C LYS A 362 21.98 -22.87 -10.99
N GLY A 363 22.97 -23.74 -11.08
CA GLY A 363 23.31 -24.48 -12.30
C GLY A 363 22.30 -25.60 -12.63
N PHE A 364 22.08 -25.86 -13.92
CA PHE A 364 21.10 -26.86 -14.38
C PHE A 364 21.55 -28.30 -14.11
N SER A 365 20.61 -29.15 -13.72
CA SER A 365 20.85 -30.53 -13.30
C SER A 365 20.26 -31.55 -14.28
N TYR A 366 21.11 -32.29 -15.00
CA TYR A 366 20.73 -33.36 -15.93
C TYR A 366 20.42 -34.69 -15.20
N TRP A 367 19.94 -34.65 -13.95
CA TRP A 367 19.76 -35.82 -13.06
C TRP A 367 18.41 -36.55 -13.25
N THR A 368 17.75 -36.42 -14.40
CA THR A 368 16.44 -37.06 -14.66
C THR A 368 16.53 -38.05 -15.80
N ALA A 369 15.66 -39.06 -15.80
CA ALA A 369 15.70 -40.15 -16.77
C ALA A 369 15.56 -39.68 -18.24
N ALA A 370 15.05 -38.47 -18.48
CA ALA A 370 14.98 -37.85 -19.81
C ALA A 370 16.34 -37.43 -20.37
N TYR A 371 17.36 -37.23 -19.52
CA TYR A 371 18.72 -36.84 -19.90
C TYR A 371 19.74 -37.98 -19.76
N ASN A 372 19.29 -39.20 -19.47
CA ASN A 372 20.15 -40.38 -19.43
C ASN A 372 20.60 -40.76 -20.84
N VAL A 373 21.90 -40.70 -21.13
CA VAL A 373 22.44 -41.11 -22.43
C VAL A 373 22.66 -42.63 -22.48
N SER A 374 22.47 -43.22 -23.67
CA SER A 374 22.68 -44.66 -23.92
C SER A 374 24.03 -44.97 -24.58
N THR A 375 24.69 -43.97 -25.16
CA THR A 375 26.04 -44.04 -25.72
C THR A 375 26.81 -42.76 -25.40
N GLY A 376 28.13 -42.86 -25.23
CA GLY A 376 29.01 -41.73 -24.89
C GLY A 376 28.96 -41.33 -23.41
N ASN A 377 29.54 -40.16 -23.12
CA ASN A 377 29.63 -39.61 -21.77
C ASN A 377 28.33 -38.91 -21.35
N GLY A 378 28.04 -38.93 -20.05
CA GLY A 378 26.93 -38.17 -19.48
C GLY A 378 27.12 -36.66 -19.63
N ILE A 379 26.00 -35.93 -19.71
CA ILE A 379 26.01 -34.47 -19.94
C ILE A 379 26.58 -33.76 -18.69
N ASN A 380 27.58 -32.90 -18.86
CA ASN A 380 28.09 -32.06 -17.77
C ASN A 380 27.02 -31.07 -17.33
N ALA A 381 26.80 -30.97 -16.02
CA ALA A 381 25.94 -29.93 -15.47
C ALA A 381 26.63 -28.56 -15.51
N GLY A 382 25.82 -27.50 -15.46
CA GLY A 382 26.33 -26.13 -15.44
C GLY A 382 26.68 -25.63 -14.04
N ASP A 383 27.52 -24.61 -14.03
CA ASP A 383 28.00 -23.96 -12.82
C ASP A 383 26.94 -23.05 -12.21
N GLY A 384 27.01 -22.81 -10.90
CA GLY A 384 26.24 -21.77 -10.23
C GLY A 384 26.85 -20.39 -10.42
N GLY A 385 26.01 -19.38 -10.60
CA GLY A 385 26.44 -17.98 -10.73
C GLY A 385 26.94 -17.40 -9.41
N ALA A 386 27.77 -16.36 -9.48
CA ALA A 386 28.25 -15.68 -8.27
C ALA A 386 27.13 -14.89 -7.58
N GLY A 387 27.25 -14.67 -6.28
CA GLY A 387 26.40 -13.70 -5.58
C GLY A 387 26.77 -12.26 -5.94
N GLY A 388 25.80 -11.36 -5.97
CA GLY A 388 26.05 -9.92 -6.13
C GLY A 388 26.61 -9.29 -4.86
N ASP A 389 27.31 -8.17 -4.97
CA ASP A 389 27.86 -7.47 -3.80
C ASP A 389 26.77 -6.75 -2.99
N GLY A 390 26.96 -6.63 -1.69
CA GLY A 390 26.16 -5.74 -0.84
C GLY A 390 26.49 -4.28 -1.15
N GLY A 391 25.47 -3.43 -1.23
CA GLY A 391 25.63 -1.99 -1.38
C GLY A 391 26.18 -1.34 -0.10
N PRO A 392 26.85 -0.18 -0.19
CA PRO A 392 27.40 0.50 0.97
C PRO A 392 26.29 1.06 1.88
N GLY A 393 26.59 1.17 3.18
CA GLY A 393 25.72 1.84 4.14
C GLY A 393 25.82 3.36 3.99
N GLY A 394 24.67 4.06 4.06
CA GLY A 394 24.58 5.48 3.76
C GLY A 394 25.60 6.32 4.52
N ALA A 395 26.40 7.06 3.75
CA ALA A 395 27.72 7.54 4.15
C ALA A 395 27.74 8.36 5.45
N LEU A 396 26.67 9.11 5.75
CA LEU A 396 26.57 9.99 6.92
C LEU A 396 25.21 9.88 7.63
N GLY A 397 25.25 9.76 8.95
CA GLY A 397 24.15 10.20 9.82
C GLY A 397 24.04 11.72 9.88
N GLY A 398 22.83 12.23 10.11
CA GLY A 398 22.54 13.65 10.15
C GLY A 398 23.19 14.38 11.33
N LYS A 399 23.51 15.65 11.14
CA LYS A 399 24.11 16.49 12.19
C LYS A 399 23.07 16.86 13.27
N PRO A 400 23.48 17.05 14.53
CA PRO A 400 22.60 17.56 15.56
C PRO A 400 22.26 19.04 15.32
N GLY A 401 20.99 19.40 15.50
CA GLY A 401 20.57 20.78 15.60
C GLY A 401 21.10 21.44 16.87
N ARG A 402 21.29 22.76 16.86
CA ARG A 402 21.76 23.52 18.02
C ARG A 402 20.59 23.94 18.90
N GLY A 403 20.85 24.14 20.18
CA GLY A 403 19.94 24.73 21.16
C GLY A 403 20.75 25.26 22.33
N ALA A 404 20.18 26.16 23.13
CA ALA A 404 20.76 26.57 24.40
C ALA A 404 19.70 26.96 25.45
N TYR A 405 20.13 26.92 26.70
CA TYR A 405 19.50 27.63 27.82
C TYR A 405 20.31 28.89 28.14
N LEU A 406 19.62 30.03 28.25
CA LEU A 406 20.16 31.36 28.58
C LEU A 406 21.37 31.78 27.70
N PHE A 407 21.38 31.39 26.43
CA PHE A 407 22.44 31.59 25.42
C PHE A 407 23.80 30.92 25.71
N VAL A 408 24.05 30.46 26.94
CA VAL A 408 25.40 30.03 27.39
C VAL A 408 25.50 28.55 27.79
N MET A 409 24.38 27.87 28.05
CA MET A 409 24.36 26.44 28.37
C MET A 409 23.88 25.66 27.12
N PRO A 410 24.75 24.95 26.39
CA PRO A 410 24.37 24.28 25.16
C PRO A 410 23.44 23.08 25.42
N SER A 411 22.43 22.95 24.56
CA SER A 411 21.40 21.90 24.59
C SER A 411 21.09 21.43 23.16
N GLY A 412 22.13 21.13 22.38
CA GLY A 412 21.97 20.53 21.05
C GLY A 412 21.32 19.14 21.10
N GLY A 413 20.85 18.66 19.95
CA GLY A 413 20.39 17.27 19.81
C GLY A 413 21.55 16.27 19.72
N SER A 414 21.22 14.99 19.51
CA SER A 414 22.20 13.96 19.13
C SER A 414 22.45 13.94 17.62
N ALA A 415 23.66 13.57 17.20
CA ALA A 415 23.91 13.17 15.81
C ALA A 415 23.17 11.85 15.50
N GLY A 416 22.82 11.63 14.23
CA GLY A 416 22.39 10.32 13.75
C GLY A 416 23.57 9.36 13.59
N ALA A 417 23.30 8.06 13.66
CA ALA A 417 24.24 7.03 13.20
C ALA A 417 24.22 6.93 11.67
N SER A 418 25.31 6.48 11.05
CA SER A 418 25.35 6.23 9.60
C SER A 418 24.76 4.84 9.26
N GLY A 419 24.70 4.51 7.97
CA GLY A 419 24.25 3.19 7.53
C GLY A 419 25.28 2.09 7.78
N VAL A 420 24.83 0.89 8.17
CA VAL A 420 25.66 -0.33 8.05
C VAL A 420 25.66 -0.85 6.61
N GLY A 421 26.75 -1.50 6.21
CA GLY A 421 26.89 -2.10 4.88
C GLY A 421 25.91 -3.24 4.62
N GLY A 422 25.44 -3.34 3.37
CA GLY A 422 24.57 -4.42 2.91
C GLY A 422 25.30 -5.76 2.86
N HIS A 423 24.58 -6.87 3.01
CA HIS A 423 25.17 -8.21 2.93
C HIS A 423 25.42 -8.63 1.48
N GLY A 424 26.52 -9.35 1.24
CA GLY A 424 26.76 -9.98 -0.05
C GLY A 424 25.79 -11.12 -0.33
N GLY A 425 25.42 -11.31 -1.59
CA GLY A 425 24.54 -12.38 -2.02
C GLY A 425 25.19 -13.76 -1.94
N GLN A 426 24.39 -14.80 -1.66
CA GLN A 426 24.87 -16.18 -1.72
C GLN A 426 25.12 -16.61 -3.18
N GLY A 427 26.24 -17.26 -3.45
CA GLY A 427 26.53 -17.88 -4.75
C GLY A 427 25.64 -19.10 -5.02
N GLY A 428 25.26 -19.29 -6.28
CA GLY A 428 24.35 -20.36 -6.69
C GLY A 428 24.96 -21.76 -6.55
N GLY A 429 24.15 -22.74 -6.21
CA GLY A 429 24.58 -24.15 -6.21
C GLY A 429 24.83 -24.65 -7.65
N GLY A 430 25.91 -25.38 -7.87
CA GLY A 430 26.21 -26.03 -9.14
C GLY A 430 25.27 -27.22 -9.43
N GLY A 431 25.00 -27.49 -10.70
CA GLY A 431 24.04 -28.51 -11.10
C GLY A 431 24.57 -29.96 -11.00
N ASN A 432 23.66 -30.93 -10.94
CA ASN A 432 24.01 -32.35 -10.89
C ASN A 432 24.17 -32.96 -12.29
N GLY A 433 25.32 -33.60 -12.56
CA GLY A 433 25.71 -34.13 -13.87
C GLY A 433 24.88 -35.32 -14.34
N GLY A 434 24.75 -35.47 -15.67
CA GLY A 434 23.91 -36.47 -16.32
C GLY A 434 24.45 -37.89 -16.28
N ILE A 435 23.56 -38.88 -16.28
CA ILE A 435 23.88 -40.31 -16.18
C ILE A 435 24.16 -40.90 -17.58
N THR A 436 25.15 -41.78 -17.70
CA THR A 436 25.39 -42.60 -18.91
C THR A 436 25.22 -44.10 -18.65
N ASN A 437 24.59 -44.78 -19.61
CA ASN A 437 24.47 -46.22 -19.65
C ASN A 437 25.51 -46.89 -20.59
N ASP A 438 26.43 -46.12 -21.17
CA ASP A 438 27.56 -46.68 -21.93
C ASP A 438 28.58 -47.31 -20.97
N SER A 439 29.05 -48.53 -21.28
CA SER A 439 30.08 -49.22 -20.52
C SER A 439 31.49 -48.65 -20.72
N ASN A 440 31.70 -47.83 -21.75
CA ASN A 440 32.92 -47.05 -21.99
C ASN A 440 32.75 -45.57 -21.62
N GLY A 441 31.53 -45.14 -21.29
CA GLY A 441 31.21 -43.76 -20.95
C GLY A 441 31.56 -43.39 -19.52
N THR A 442 31.93 -42.12 -19.33
CA THR A 442 32.04 -41.49 -18.00
C THR A 442 30.76 -40.71 -17.70
N GLY A 443 30.25 -40.79 -16.48
CA GLY A 443 29.15 -39.94 -16.00
C GLY A 443 29.50 -38.44 -16.09
N GLY A 444 28.50 -37.59 -16.29
CA GLY A 444 28.70 -36.15 -16.48
C GLY A 444 29.30 -35.46 -15.25
N LEU A 445 30.11 -34.44 -15.46
CA LEU A 445 30.67 -33.62 -14.37
C LEU A 445 29.56 -32.92 -13.59
N GLY A 446 29.73 -32.80 -12.27
CA GLY A 446 28.93 -31.89 -11.45
C GLY A 446 29.41 -30.45 -11.62
N GLY A 447 28.49 -29.50 -11.71
CA GLY A 447 28.82 -28.09 -11.88
C GLY A 447 29.48 -27.49 -10.63
N ARG A 448 30.38 -26.54 -10.80
CA ARG A 448 30.97 -25.76 -9.70
C ARG A 448 29.89 -24.89 -9.03
N GLY A 449 29.95 -24.75 -7.72
CA GLY A 449 29.17 -23.76 -6.99
C GLY A 449 29.75 -22.35 -7.16
N GLY A 450 28.87 -21.35 -7.32
CA GLY A 450 29.27 -19.96 -7.52
C GLY A 450 29.85 -19.33 -6.26
N ASP A 451 30.77 -18.38 -6.43
CA ASP A 451 31.39 -17.68 -5.30
C ASP A 451 30.41 -16.66 -4.70
N GLY A 452 30.45 -16.45 -3.38
CA GLY A 452 29.61 -15.47 -2.69
C GLY A 452 30.02 -14.02 -3.00
N GLY A 453 29.05 -13.11 -3.04
CA GLY A 453 29.30 -11.68 -3.23
C GLY A 453 29.91 -11.04 -1.98
N ASN A 454 30.61 -9.92 -2.12
CA ASN A 454 31.25 -9.23 -1.00
C ASN A 454 30.21 -8.42 -0.20
N GLY A 455 30.46 -8.20 1.08
CA GLY A 455 29.67 -7.25 1.88
C GLY A 455 30.01 -5.80 1.53
N GLY A 456 29.01 -4.92 1.55
CA GLY A 456 29.20 -3.49 1.32
C GLY A 456 29.94 -2.81 2.48
N SER A 457 30.63 -1.70 2.21
CA SER A 457 31.26 -0.90 3.28
C SER A 457 30.24 -0.24 4.20
N GLY A 458 30.56 -0.08 5.46
CA GLY A 458 29.77 0.76 6.38
C GLY A 458 29.95 2.25 6.11
N GLY A 459 28.89 3.03 6.35
CA GLY A 459 28.97 4.49 6.43
C GLY A 459 29.73 4.95 7.67
N GLN A 460 30.02 6.24 7.81
CA GLN A 460 30.93 6.76 8.84
C GLN A 460 30.52 6.31 10.27
N ASN A 461 31.45 5.70 11.01
CA ASN A 461 31.21 5.12 12.35
C ASN A 461 30.24 3.91 12.35
N SER A 462 30.14 3.13 11.28
CA SER A 462 29.18 2.03 11.17
C SER A 462 29.78 0.80 10.46
N ASP A 463 29.26 -0.37 10.80
CA ASP A 463 29.90 -1.65 10.48
C ASP A 463 29.77 -2.03 9.00
N GLY A 464 30.79 -2.75 8.51
CA GLY A 464 30.78 -3.37 7.20
C GLY A 464 29.82 -4.55 7.09
N GLY A 465 29.27 -4.77 5.91
CA GLY A 465 28.35 -5.86 5.63
C GLY A 465 29.02 -7.24 5.67
N ILE A 466 28.27 -8.27 6.06
CA ILE A 466 28.70 -9.67 5.99
C ILE A 466 28.85 -10.10 4.52
N GLY A 467 29.92 -10.84 4.21
CA GLY A 467 30.14 -11.46 2.90
C GLY A 467 29.18 -12.64 2.64
N GLY A 468 28.72 -12.76 1.40
CA GLY A 468 27.79 -13.81 0.99
C GLY A 468 28.43 -15.20 0.98
N TRP A 469 27.62 -16.23 1.20
CA TRP A 469 28.10 -17.62 1.24
C TRP A 469 28.41 -18.17 -0.15
N GLY A 470 29.38 -19.07 -0.26
CA GLY A 470 29.66 -19.82 -1.48
C GLY A 470 28.60 -20.90 -1.76
N GLY A 471 28.28 -21.11 -3.03
CA GLY A 471 27.35 -22.15 -3.47
C GLY A 471 27.95 -23.55 -3.36
N SER A 472 27.13 -24.56 -3.07
CA SER A 472 27.58 -25.96 -3.07
C SER A 472 27.90 -26.44 -4.48
N GLY A 473 28.97 -27.21 -4.64
CA GLY A 473 29.27 -27.93 -5.88
C GLY A 473 28.26 -29.06 -6.14
N GLY A 474 27.90 -29.24 -7.40
CA GLY A 474 26.91 -30.23 -7.82
C GLY A 474 27.45 -31.66 -7.84
N ARG A 475 26.55 -32.64 -7.68
CA ARG A 475 26.88 -34.07 -7.74
C ARG A 475 27.23 -34.50 -9.16
N ALA A 476 28.21 -35.39 -9.31
CA ALA A 476 28.53 -35.94 -10.61
C ALA A 476 27.66 -37.14 -11.01
N GLY A 477 27.40 -37.22 -12.31
CA GLY A 477 26.63 -38.27 -12.96
C GLY A 477 27.20 -39.66 -12.73
N TRP A 478 26.33 -40.65 -12.72
CA TRP A 478 26.69 -42.06 -12.71
C TRP A 478 27.04 -42.53 -14.12
N GLY A 479 27.92 -43.52 -14.24
CA GLY A 479 28.25 -44.17 -15.50
C GLY A 479 28.29 -45.68 -15.34
N ILE A 480 27.76 -46.41 -16.31
CA ILE A 480 27.95 -47.87 -16.35
C ILE A 480 29.43 -48.21 -16.58
N GLY A 481 30.16 -47.39 -17.34
CA GLY A 481 31.62 -47.31 -17.30
C GLY A 481 32.13 -46.66 -16.00
N ALA A 482 32.59 -45.41 -16.11
CA ALA A 482 33.22 -44.65 -15.02
C ALA A 482 32.28 -43.58 -14.43
N GLY A 483 32.47 -43.24 -13.15
CA GLY A 483 31.75 -42.13 -12.52
C GLY A 483 32.32 -40.76 -12.90
N GLY A 484 31.48 -39.73 -13.01
CA GLY A 484 31.93 -38.34 -13.19
C GLY A 484 32.59 -37.76 -11.93
N GLN A 485 33.36 -36.67 -12.08
CA GLN A 485 33.93 -35.92 -10.95
C GLN A 485 32.96 -34.87 -10.40
N GLY A 486 32.86 -34.78 -9.08
CA GLY A 486 31.99 -33.85 -8.36
C GLY A 486 32.42 -32.39 -8.56
N GLY A 487 31.46 -31.47 -8.63
CA GLY A 487 31.74 -30.05 -8.79
C GLY A 487 32.41 -29.46 -7.55
N ASN A 488 33.35 -28.53 -7.74
CA ASN A 488 33.95 -27.81 -6.61
C ASN A 488 32.93 -26.86 -5.95
N GLY A 489 33.02 -26.66 -4.65
CA GLY A 489 32.27 -25.63 -3.94
C GLY A 489 32.77 -24.21 -4.26
N GLY A 490 31.87 -23.24 -4.20
CA GLY A 490 32.20 -21.82 -4.36
C GLY A 490 32.88 -21.26 -3.12
N ASN A 491 33.73 -20.25 -3.31
CA ASN A 491 34.35 -19.50 -2.23
C ASN A 491 33.32 -18.60 -1.51
N GLY A 492 33.54 -18.30 -0.24
CA GLY A 492 32.80 -17.26 0.46
C GLY A 492 33.24 -15.86 0.01
N GLY A 493 32.30 -14.92 -0.08
CA GLY A 493 32.57 -13.52 -0.37
C GLY A 493 33.22 -12.80 0.80
N LYS A 494 33.96 -11.71 0.54
CA LYS A 494 34.66 -10.98 1.61
C LYS A 494 33.71 -10.14 2.45
N GLY A 495 34.05 -9.94 3.72
CA GLY A 495 33.38 -8.94 4.55
C GLY A 495 33.67 -7.52 4.09
N GLY A 496 32.67 -6.65 4.18
CA GLY A 496 32.81 -5.23 3.84
C GLY A 496 33.67 -4.48 4.86
N ALA A 497 34.34 -3.40 4.42
CA ALA A 497 35.12 -2.56 5.32
C ALA A 497 34.22 -1.78 6.30
N GLY A 498 34.67 -1.65 7.55
CA GLY A 498 34.04 -0.77 8.53
C GLY A 498 34.21 0.71 8.15
N GLY A 499 33.20 1.53 8.44
CA GLY A 499 33.24 2.96 8.11
C GLY A 499 34.13 3.76 9.07
N ALA A 500 34.89 4.72 8.52
CA ALA A 500 35.85 5.52 9.25
C ALA A 500 35.24 6.29 10.45
N GLY A 501 36.05 6.49 11.49
CA GLY A 501 35.66 7.20 12.72
C GLY A 501 35.73 8.74 12.57
N THR A 502 35.44 9.45 13.67
CA THR A 502 35.69 10.90 13.78
C THR A 502 36.46 11.24 15.05
N ALA A 503 36.89 12.49 15.19
CA ALA A 503 37.49 12.99 16.44
C ALA A 503 36.58 12.88 17.69
N THR A 504 35.31 12.49 17.52
CA THR A 504 34.31 12.34 18.60
C THR A 504 33.59 10.99 18.63
N THR A 505 33.81 10.11 17.65
CA THR A 505 33.08 8.82 17.50
C THR A 505 34.03 7.73 16.99
N ALA A 506 33.91 6.52 17.53
CA ALA A 506 34.71 5.37 17.09
C ALA A 506 34.36 4.96 15.65
N ALA A 507 35.31 4.37 14.92
CA ALA A 507 35.02 3.75 13.64
C ALA A 507 34.17 2.47 13.80
N GLY A 508 33.52 2.03 12.72
CA GLY A 508 32.78 0.77 12.68
C GLY A 508 33.68 -0.44 12.44
N ASP A 509 33.20 -1.61 12.82
CA ASP A 509 33.92 -2.88 12.64
C ASP A 509 33.83 -3.38 11.19
N GLY A 510 34.83 -4.16 10.78
CA GLY A 510 34.79 -4.87 9.49
C GLY A 510 33.78 -6.01 9.53
N GLY A 511 33.02 -6.17 8.45
CA GLY A 511 32.04 -7.26 8.31
C GLY A 511 32.72 -8.63 8.30
N THR A 512 32.01 -9.69 8.69
CA THR A 512 32.56 -11.05 8.61
C THR A 512 32.57 -11.54 7.16
N GLY A 513 33.59 -12.32 6.79
CA GLY A 513 33.60 -13.05 5.51
C GLY A 513 32.55 -14.16 5.49
N GLY A 514 32.09 -14.52 4.30
CA GLY A 514 31.09 -15.57 4.10
C GLY A 514 31.66 -16.97 4.21
N ASP A 515 30.83 -17.92 4.64
CA ASP A 515 31.17 -19.35 4.63
C ASP A 515 31.22 -19.89 3.20
N ALA A 516 32.09 -20.87 2.95
CA ALA A 516 32.27 -21.44 1.62
C ALA A 516 31.38 -22.67 1.35
N GLY A 517 31.12 -22.92 0.07
CA GLY A 517 30.34 -24.06 -0.37
C GLY A 517 31.08 -25.39 -0.21
N ALA A 518 30.34 -26.42 0.17
CA ALA A 518 30.82 -27.81 0.13
C ALA A 518 31.02 -28.29 -1.33
N GLY A 519 31.99 -29.17 -1.54
CA GLY A 519 32.19 -29.85 -2.82
C GLY A 519 31.16 -30.97 -3.06
N GLY A 520 30.81 -31.17 -4.34
CA GLY A 520 29.82 -32.14 -4.78
C GLY A 520 30.31 -33.59 -4.71
N GLN A 521 29.38 -34.53 -4.54
CA GLN A 521 29.70 -35.96 -4.48
C GLN A 521 30.21 -36.50 -5.82
N GLY A 522 31.17 -37.42 -5.76
CA GLY A 522 31.67 -38.15 -6.91
C GLY A 522 30.63 -39.10 -7.51
N GLY A 523 30.73 -39.35 -8.81
CA GLY A 523 29.83 -40.22 -9.55
C GLY A 523 30.15 -41.69 -9.32
N GLN A 524 29.13 -42.57 -9.44
CA GLN A 524 29.33 -44.01 -9.36
C GLN A 524 29.70 -44.56 -10.74
N GLY A 525 30.81 -45.30 -10.81
CA GLY A 525 31.11 -46.25 -11.88
C GLY A 525 30.56 -47.63 -11.52
N VAL A 526 30.11 -48.42 -12.51
CA VAL A 526 29.60 -49.80 -12.30
C VAL A 526 30.63 -50.84 -12.72
N TYR A 527 31.27 -50.68 -13.88
CA TYR A 527 32.34 -51.56 -14.38
C TYR A 527 33.73 -50.92 -14.36
N SER A 528 33.83 -49.64 -13.99
CA SER A 528 35.09 -48.92 -13.76
C SER A 528 35.04 -48.15 -12.43
N SER A 529 36.06 -47.35 -12.12
CA SER A 529 36.10 -46.53 -10.91
C SER A 529 34.96 -45.51 -10.85
N GLY A 530 34.48 -45.23 -9.64
CA GLY A 530 33.78 -43.99 -9.35
C GLY A 530 34.68 -42.78 -9.56
N GLY A 531 34.08 -41.63 -9.81
CA GLY A 531 34.81 -40.38 -9.94
C GLY A 531 35.07 -39.72 -8.59
N ASP A 532 35.97 -38.76 -8.59
CA ASP A 532 36.40 -38.06 -7.39
C ASP A 532 35.32 -37.11 -6.86
N GLY A 533 35.33 -36.85 -5.55
CA GLY A 533 34.54 -35.79 -4.95
C GLY A 533 35.13 -34.41 -5.26
N GLY A 534 34.28 -33.41 -5.48
CA GLY A 534 34.71 -32.03 -5.69
C GLY A 534 35.33 -31.43 -4.42
N ASN A 535 36.27 -30.50 -4.57
CA ASN A 535 36.87 -29.82 -3.42
C ASN A 535 35.90 -28.80 -2.82
N GLY A 536 35.99 -28.56 -1.51
CA GLY A 536 35.29 -27.46 -0.86
C GLY A 536 35.90 -26.10 -1.21
N GLY A 537 35.08 -25.05 -1.24
CA GLY A 537 35.56 -23.68 -1.46
C GLY A 537 36.31 -23.11 -0.26
N ASN A 538 37.02 -21.99 -0.45
CA ASN A 538 37.69 -21.27 0.63
C ASN A 538 36.76 -20.24 1.26
N GLY A 539 36.79 -20.10 2.59
CA GLY A 539 36.03 -19.09 3.31
C GLY A 539 36.46 -17.67 2.93
N GLY A 540 35.53 -16.73 2.92
CA GLY A 540 35.82 -15.33 2.60
C GLY A 540 36.66 -14.66 3.69
N ASP A 541 37.60 -13.79 3.30
CA ASP A 541 38.32 -12.95 4.27
C ASP A 541 37.34 -11.97 4.95
N GLY A 542 37.54 -11.70 6.23
CA GLY A 542 36.83 -10.63 6.93
C GLY A 542 37.25 -9.24 6.48
N GLY A 543 36.34 -8.27 6.59
CA GLY A 543 36.58 -6.89 6.24
C GLY A 543 37.58 -6.20 7.16
N ALA A 544 38.28 -5.20 6.65
CA ALA A 544 39.10 -4.31 7.47
C ALA A 544 38.23 -3.47 8.42
N GLY A 545 38.72 -3.24 9.64
CA GLY A 545 38.10 -2.26 10.53
C GLY A 545 38.19 -0.83 9.98
N GLY A 546 37.23 0.02 10.33
CA GLY A 546 37.26 1.43 9.92
C GLY A 546 38.38 2.20 10.60
N THR A 547 38.94 3.19 9.92
CA THR A 547 40.13 3.92 10.42
C THR A 547 39.77 5.14 11.27
N GLY A 548 40.59 5.41 12.29
CA GLY A 548 40.51 6.62 13.12
C GLY A 548 39.40 6.65 14.17
N GLY A 549 39.39 7.72 14.98
CA GLY A 549 38.45 7.88 16.09
C GLY A 549 38.92 8.94 17.12
N PRO A 550 38.27 9.06 18.29
CA PRO A 550 38.63 10.00 19.35
C PRO A 550 39.94 9.64 20.08
N ARG A 551 40.56 8.49 19.79
CA ARG A 551 41.88 8.07 20.30
C ARG A 551 42.67 7.38 19.20
N GLN A 552 44.00 7.35 19.33
CA GLN A 552 44.92 6.61 18.45
C GLN A 552 44.78 5.07 18.55
N SER A 553 43.80 4.58 19.32
CA SER A 553 43.53 3.17 19.64
C SER A 553 42.03 2.87 19.57
N SER A 554 41.28 3.56 18.69
CA SER A 554 39.82 3.46 18.61
C SER A 554 39.28 3.46 17.17
N GLY A 555 40.06 2.93 16.24
CA GLY A 555 39.53 2.42 14.98
C GLY A 555 38.82 1.07 15.20
N GLY A 556 38.16 0.57 14.16
CA GLY A 556 37.35 -0.64 14.22
C GLY A 556 38.17 -1.92 14.30
N GLY A 557 37.55 -2.97 14.83
CA GLY A 557 38.07 -4.33 14.72
C GLY A 557 37.92 -4.88 13.31
N GLY A 558 38.90 -5.64 12.86
CA GLY A 558 38.81 -6.43 11.63
C GLY A 558 37.84 -7.60 11.82
N GLY A 559 36.97 -7.82 10.83
CA GLY A 559 35.93 -8.85 10.87
C GLY A 559 36.51 -10.27 10.83
N SER A 560 35.78 -11.25 11.37
CA SER A 560 36.14 -12.67 11.27
C SER A 560 36.11 -13.14 9.82
N GLY A 561 37.05 -14.01 9.42
CA GLY A 561 36.94 -14.76 8.18
C GLY A 561 35.90 -15.89 8.28
N GLY A 562 35.36 -16.30 7.13
CA GLY A 562 34.34 -17.33 7.04
C GLY A 562 34.89 -18.77 7.09
N GLY A 563 34.00 -19.73 7.31
CA GLY A 563 34.29 -21.15 7.36
C GLY A 563 34.64 -21.76 5.99
N TYR A 564 35.39 -22.86 6.03
CA TYR A 564 35.81 -23.61 4.84
C TYR A 564 34.76 -24.60 4.36
N GLY A 565 34.73 -24.84 3.05
CA GLY A 565 33.89 -25.86 2.44
C GLY A 565 34.41 -27.26 2.75
N THR A 566 33.50 -28.20 3.04
CA THR A 566 33.85 -29.63 3.14
C THR A 566 34.08 -30.21 1.75
N GLY A 567 35.09 -31.08 1.61
CA GLY A 567 35.26 -31.86 0.39
C GLY A 567 34.10 -32.84 0.14
N GLY A 568 33.76 -33.05 -1.12
CA GLY A 568 32.75 -34.02 -1.54
C GLY A 568 33.23 -35.46 -1.35
N ILE A 569 32.28 -36.37 -1.07
CA ILE A 569 32.58 -37.79 -0.87
C ILE A 569 32.42 -38.61 -2.15
N SER A 570 33.24 -39.66 -2.32
CA SER A 570 33.06 -40.72 -3.31
C SER A 570 32.81 -42.05 -2.58
N THR A 571 31.70 -42.73 -2.90
CA THR A 571 31.26 -43.93 -2.17
C THR A 571 30.72 -45.01 -3.13
N ASN A 572 31.60 -45.91 -3.58
CA ASN A 572 31.24 -47.16 -4.25
C ASN A 572 32.36 -48.22 -4.10
N ALA A 573 32.16 -49.43 -4.65
CA ALA A 573 33.08 -50.56 -4.58
C ALA A 573 34.53 -50.26 -5.03
N THR A 574 34.69 -49.39 -6.03
CA THR A 574 35.97 -48.77 -6.40
C THR A 574 35.76 -47.26 -6.43
N ALA A 575 35.69 -46.61 -5.26
CA ALA A 575 35.51 -45.17 -5.15
C ALA A 575 36.71 -44.38 -5.73
N GLY A 576 36.45 -43.14 -6.18
CA GLY A 576 37.48 -42.15 -6.48
C GLY A 576 38.03 -41.50 -5.21
N GLU A 577 38.90 -40.50 -5.34
CA GLU A 577 39.37 -39.74 -4.18
C GLU A 577 38.23 -38.90 -3.57
N ASN A 578 38.24 -38.71 -2.26
CA ASN A 578 37.41 -37.68 -1.63
C ASN A 578 38.00 -36.30 -1.93
N GLY A 579 37.14 -35.32 -2.20
CA GLY A 579 37.55 -33.94 -2.39
C GLY A 579 38.25 -33.38 -1.16
N ARG A 580 39.12 -32.39 -1.36
CA ARG A 580 39.81 -31.72 -0.26
C ARG A 580 38.91 -30.69 0.41
N TYR A 581 39.12 -30.48 1.70
CA TYR A 581 38.58 -29.31 2.39
C TYR A 581 39.22 -28.03 1.82
N GLY A 582 38.45 -26.95 1.77
CA GLY A 582 39.01 -25.62 1.50
C GLY A 582 39.76 -25.05 2.70
N ASN A 583 40.29 -23.83 2.56
CA ASN A 583 40.87 -23.08 3.67
C ASN A 583 39.83 -22.16 4.32
N GLY A 584 39.95 -21.89 5.61
CA GLY A 584 39.16 -20.83 6.26
C GLY A 584 39.61 -19.45 5.80
N GLY A 585 38.70 -18.48 5.79
CA GLY A 585 39.04 -17.09 5.47
C GLY A 585 39.89 -16.45 6.56
N ASN A 586 40.70 -15.45 6.20
CA ASN A 586 41.50 -14.72 7.18
C ASN A 586 40.63 -13.72 7.95
N ARG A 587 40.97 -13.44 9.21
CA ARG A 587 40.43 -12.26 9.91
C ARG A 587 40.94 -11.01 9.19
N GLY A 588 40.07 -10.03 8.98
CA GLY A 588 40.45 -8.72 8.45
C GLY A 588 41.40 -7.99 9.40
N PRO A 589 42.15 -6.98 8.92
CA PRO A 589 43.04 -6.18 9.77
C PRO A 589 42.25 -5.28 10.73
N ASP A 590 42.69 -5.26 11.99
CA ASP A 590 42.36 -4.23 12.97
C ASP A 590 43.09 -2.92 12.62
N ASP A 591 42.52 -1.76 12.97
CA ASP A 591 43.32 -0.55 13.17
C ASP A 591 44.10 -0.65 14.51
N ALA A 592 45.30 -0.09 14.56
CA ALA A 592 46.34 -0.61 15.45
C ALA A 592 46.29 -0.07 16.89
N THR A 593 45.37 -0.58 17.74
CA THR A 593 45.65 -1.11 19.11
C THR A 593 44.38 -1.47 19.89
N ALA A 594 44.19 -2.74 20.27
CA ALA A 594 43.11 -3.18 21.17
C ALA A 594 43.52 -4.34 22.10
N ALA A 595 43.09 -4.27 23.37
CA ALA A 595 43.11 -5.36 24.35
C ALA A 595 42.03 -5.13 25.42
N ALA A 596 41.36 -6.20 25.87
CA ALA A 596 40.09 -6.15 26.61
C ALA A 596 40.20 -5.78 28.11
N TYR A 597 39.08 -5.37 28.72
CA TYR A 597 38.32 -6.17 29.71
C TYR A 597 36.98 -5.47 30.10
N ALA A 598 36.13 -6.11 30.92
CA ALA A 598 34.72 -5.73 31.11
C ALA A 598 34.19 -5.85 32.57
N ALA A 599 32.95 -5.33 32.77
CA ALA A 599 31.96 -5.60 33.84
C ALA A 599 31.88 -4.69 35.10
N ALA A 600 30.69 -4.78 35.76
CA ALA A 600 30.25 -4.27 37.08
C ALA A 600 29.66 -2.84 37.23
N VAL A 601 28.65 -2.52 38.10
CA VAL A 601 27.43 -3.26 38.58
C VAL A 601 26.44 -2.36 39.41
N MET A 602 25.10 -2.56 39.26
CA MET A 602 23.93 -2.36 40.17
C MET A 602 23.48 -1.04 40.91
N THR A 603 22.16 -0.75 40.78
CA THR A 603 21.09 -0.35 41.77
C THR A 603 21.19 0.98 42.60
N VAL A 604 20.15 1.58 43.24
CA VAL A 604 18.95 1.13 44.03
C VAL A 604 17.69 2.07 43.94
N SER A 605 16.51 1.52 44.30
CA SER A 605 15.12 2.04 44.53
C SER A 605 14.94 3.18 45.59
N ASP A 606 13.75 3.67 46.06
CA ASP A 606 12.30 3.30 45.98
C ASP A 606 11.33 4.46 46.43
N SER A 607 9.99 4.29 46.26
CA SER A 607 8.83 4.86 47.03
C SER A 607 8.51 6.39 46.98
N ALA A 608 7.28 6.99 46.95
CA ALA A 608 5.84 6.73 47.30
C ALA A 608 5.34 7.70 48.44
N THR A 609 4.07 8.12 48.70
CA THR A 609 2.68 7.68 48.35
C THR A 609 1.61 8.80 48.63
N ALA A 610 0.34 8.65 48.12
CA ALA A 610 -0.97 9.12 48.70
C ALA A 610 -1.44 10.62 48.65
N LYS A 611 -2.72 11.05 48.80
CA LYS A 611 -4.13 10.56 48.51
C LYS A 611 -5.24 11.62 48.91
N LEU A 612 -6.54 11.41 48.56
CA LEU A 612 -7.81 12.04 49.12
C LEU A 612 -8.20 13.48 48.62
N THR A 613 -9.43 14.08 48.64
CA THR A 613 -10.92 13.78 48.78
C THR A 613 -11.74 15.10 48.55
N ARG A 614 -13.09 15.25 48.44
CA ARG A 614 -14.26 14.47 47.91
C ARG A 614 -15.62 15.23 48.08
N ALA A 615 -16.34 15.54 46.97
CA ALA A 615 -17.81 15.71 46.76
C ALA A 615 -18.75 16.63 47.60
N ALA A 616 -19.74 17.26 46.90
CA ALA A 616 -21.10 17.69 47.32
C ALA A 616 -21.96 17.83 46.03
N ALA A 617 -23.22 17.37 45.85
CA ALA A 617 -24.51 17.46 46.58
C ALA A 617 -25.43 18.61 46.06
N ALA A 618 -26.77 18.44 46.03
CA ALA A 618 -27.64 19.12 45.04
C ALA A 618 -29.09 19.48 45.50
N ALA A 619 -29.85 20.13 44.58
CA ALA A 619 -31.33 20.34 44.55
C ALA A 619 -31.91 21.49 45.44
N PRO A 620 -33.23 21.84 45.35
CA PRO A 620 -33.98 22.31 44.16
C PRO A 620 -34.97 23.49 44.43
N ALA A 621 -35.60 24.10 43.41
CA ALA A 621 -36.91 24.79 43.53
C ALA A 621 -37.59 25.19 42.18
N SER A 622 -38.93 25.04 42.10
CA SER A 622 -39.92 25.76 41.26
C SER A 622 -41.30 25.65 41.97
N PRO A 623 -42.33 26.50 41.74
CA PRO A 623 -43.17 26.59 40.51
C PRO A 623 -43.65 28.05 40.21
N PHE A 624 -44.70 28.39 39.43
CA PHE A 624 -45.19 28.04 38.07
C PHE A 624 -46.43 28.95 37.77
N ALA A 625 -47.07 28.82 36.59
CA ALA A 625 -48.45 29.24 36.25
C ALA A 625 -48.77 30.70 35.86
N ALA A 626 -48.37 31.15 34.65
CA ALA A 626 -49.06 32.24 33.92
C ALA A 626 -48.80 32.35 32.38
N LEU A 627 -48.71 31.26 31.59
CA LEU A 627 -48.72 31.36 30.11
C LEU A 627 -49.22 30.11 29.35
N GLN A 628 -50.21 29.42 29.91
CA GLN A 628 -50.49 28.00 29.67
C GLN A 628 -51.15 27.65 28.31
N SER A 629 -51.30 28.61 27.38
CA SER A 629 -51.85 28.38 26.02
C SER A 629 -50.81 28.54 24.90
N MET A 630 -49.76 29.35 25.08
CA MET A 630 -48.58 29.35 24.19
C MET A 630 -47.60 28.23 24.55
N TRP A 631 -47.65 27.76 25.81
CA TRP A 631 -46.72 26.79 26.36
C TRP A 631 -46.65 25.49 25.55
N THR A 632 -47.79 24.91 25.12
CA THR A 632 -47.86 23.60 24.47
C THR A 632 -47.01 23.48 23.19
N ALA A 633 -47.06 24.49 22.31
CA ALA A 633 -46.24 24.52 21.10
C ALA A 633 -44.76 24.72 21.43
N MET A 634 -44.47 25.64 22.36
CA MET A 634 -43.09 25.91 22.80
C MET A 634 -42.46 24.70 23.51
N THR A 635 -43.23 23.90 24.26
CA THR A 635 -42.76 22.65 24.87
C THR A 635 -42.53 21.54 23.86
N HIS A 636 -43.24 21.51 22.72
CA HIS A 636 -42.96 20.56 21.64
C HIS A 636 -41.59 20.87 21.00
N GLN A 637 -41.36 22.14 20.65
CA GLN A 637 -40.09 22.58 20.09
C GLN A 637 -38.93 22.45 21.10
N LEU A 638 -39.11 22.81 22.38
CA LEU A 638 -38.07 22.67 23.40
C LEU A 638 -37.79 21.20 23.76
N SER A 639 -38.80 20.33 23.73
CA SER A 639 -38.60 18.87 23.89
C SER A 639 -37.78 18.31 22.73
N TYR A 640 -38.04 18.73 21.49
CA TYR A 640 -37.20 18.36 20.35
C TYR A 640 -35.78 18.95 20.45
N ILE A 641 -35.63 20.21 20.83
CA ILE A 641 -34.29 20.83 20.93
C ILE A 641 -33.43 20.16 22.01
N PHE A 642 -33.97 19.92 23.21
CA PHE A 642 -33.17 19.50 24.36
C PHE A 642 -33.36 18.05 24.82
N PHE A 643 -34.44 17.36 24.40
CA PHE A 643 -34.83 16.04 24.93
C PHE A 643 -35.28 15.06 23.83
N ASN A 644 -34.85 15.26 22.59
CA ASN A 644 -35.21 14.39 21.47
C ASN A 644 -34.86 12.92 21.76
N GLN A 645 -35.73 12.00 21.33
CA GLN A 645 -35.45 10.58 21.29
C GLN A 645 -35.26 10.17 19.83
N ALA A 646 -34.17 9.45 19.53
CA ALA A 646 -33.92 8.92 18.20
C ALA A 646 -35.03 7.93 17.79
N PRO A 647 -35.37 7.81 16.49
CA PRO A 647 -36.41 6.90 16.05
C PRO A 647 -36.00 5.43 16.24
N THR A 648 -36.96 4.55 16.51
CA THR A 648 -36.79 3.09 16.57
C THR A 648 -37.15 2.49 15.21
N VAL A 649 -36.40 1.48 14.74
CA VAL A 649 -36.69 0.78 13.48
C VAL A 649 -36.51 -0.73 13.69
N ALA A 650 -37.53 -1.52 13.35
CA ALA A 650 -37.57 -2.97 13.59
C ALA A 650 -38.02 -3.73 12.32
N PRO A 651 -37.15 -3.85 11.30
CA PRO A 651 -37.57 -4.35 9.98
C PRO A 651 -38.04 -5.80 10.01
N SER A 652 -39.21 -6.05 9.41
CA SER A 652 -39.71 -7.38 9.09
C SER A 652 -39.68 -7.59 7.58
N VAL A 653 -38.85 -8.55 7.16
CA VAL A 653 -38.69 -8.99 5.76
C VAL A 653 -39.71 -10.10 5.49
N TRP A 654 -40.52 -9.94 4.45
CA TRP A 654 -41.58 -10.88 4.08
C TRP A 654 -41.04 -12.01 3.18
N SER A 655 -41.82 -13.08 3.04
CA SER A 655 -41.52 -14.19 2.12
C SER A 655 -41.51 -13.73 0.66
N GLN A 656 -40.47 -14.11 -0.08
CA GLN A 656 -40.36 -13.87 -1.53
C GLN A 656 -41.55 -14.48 -2.31
N TRP A 657 -42.03 -13.82 -3.38
CA TRP A 657 -43.02 -14.41 -4.29
C TRP A 657 -42.75 -14.17 -5.78
N GLY A 658 -43.34 -15.02 -6.62
CA GLY A 658 -43.37 -14.86 -8.08
C GLY A 658 -42.07 -15.23 -8.80
N PRO A 659 -42.06 -15.17 -10.14
CA PRO A 659 -40.90 -15.56 -10.96
C PRO A 659 -39.69 -14.64 -10.78
N THR A 660 -39.88 -13.42 -10.26
CA THR A 660 -38.82 -12.45 -9.96
C THR A 660 -38.37 -12.45 -8.49
N LYS A 661 -38.96 -13.32 -7.64
CA LYS A 661 -38.70 -13.42 -6.20
C LYS A 661 -38.74 -12.04 -5.49
N LEU A 662 -39.84 -11.32 -5.72
CA LEU A 662 -40.15 -10.04 -5.08
C LEU A 662 -40.22 -10.21 -3.56
N ILE A 663 -39.46 -9.39 -2.81
CA ILE A 663 -39.42 -9.37 -1.34
C ILE A 663 -39.95 -8.02 -0.83
N THR A 664 -40.98 -8.04 0.01
CA THR A 664 -41.48 -6.84 0.70
C THR A 664 -40.78 -6.66 2.04
N VAL A 665 -40.45 -5.41 2.38
CA VAL A 665 -39.86 -5.03 3.67
C VAL A 665 -40.72 -3.94 4.32
N ASP A 666 -41.31 -4.30 5.47
CA ASP A 666 -41.88 -3.33 6.42
C ASP A 666 -40.76 -2.91 7.39
N LEU A 667 -40.50 -1.61 7.53
CA LEU A 667 -39.47 -1.11 8.45
C LEU A 667 -39.92 -1.03 9.92
N ASN A 668 -41.23 -0.99 10.17
CA ASN A 668 -41.86 -0.84 11.49
C ASN A 668 -41.20 0.28 12.31
N ALA A 669 -41.10 1.47 11.71
CA ALA A 669 -40.46 2.63 12.34
C ALA A 669 -41.39 3.34 13.32
N ALA A 670 -40.84 3.75 14.47
CA ALA A 670 -41.52 4.57 15.47
C ALA A 670 -40.72 5.85 15.75
N ALA A 671 -41.39 6.99 15.72
CA ALA A 671 -40.74 8.30 15.78
C ALA A 671 -40.14 8.64 17.15
N ASN A 672 -40.74 8.15 18.25
CA ASN A 672 -40.36 8.43 19.65
C ASN A 672 -40.38 9.91 20.12
N ASN A 673 -40.42 10.89 19.22
CA ASN A 673 -40.39 12.34 19.53
C ASN A 673 -41.69 13.11 19.18
N GLY A 674 -42.68 12.44 18.59
CA GLY A 674 -43.99 13.03 18.22
C GLY A 674 -44.07 13.67 16.83
N PHE A 675 -42.99 13.67 16.05
CA PHE A 675 -43.00 14.12 14.64
C PHE A 675 -43.06 12.92 13.68
N PRO A 676 -43.69 13.03 12.49
CA PRO A 676 -43.71 11.91 11.54
C PRO A 676 -42.32 11.65 10.95
N VAL A 677 -41.98 10.37 10.76
CA VAL A 677 -40.68 9.95 10.22
C VAL A 677 -40.62 10.07 8.70
N THR A 678 -39.47 10.53 8.20
CA THR A 678 -39.06 10.46 6.79
C THR A 678 -38.11 9.28 6.57
N TYR A 679 -38.06 8.79 5.33
CA TYR A 679 -37.23 7.66 4.91
C TYR A 679 -36.33 8.09 3.76
N SER A 680 -35.04 7.72 3.81
CA SER A 680 -34.12 7.90 2.68
C SER A 680 -33.17 6.72 2.56
N ILE A 681 -32.89 6.29 1.33
CA ILE A 681 -31.94 5.20 1.08
C ILE A 681 -30.52 5.77 1.21
N LYS A 682 -29.78 5.32 2.23
CA LYS A 682 -28.37 5.70 2.46
C LYS A 682 -27.40 4.85 1.65
N THR A 683 -27.79 3.60 1.39
CA THR A 683 -27.02 2.65 0.58
C THR A 683 -28.01 1.75 -0.13
N GLN A 684 -27.98 1.77 -1.46
CA GLN A 684 -28.81 0.89 -2.31
C GLN A 684 -28.37 -0.59 -2.16
N PRO A 685 -29.24 -1.56 -2.45
CA PRO A 685 -28.84 -2.95 -2.67
C PRO A 685 -27.85 -3.08 -3.85
N LYS A 686 -27.08 -4.16 -3.88
CA LYS A 686 -26.04 -4.43 -4.90
C LYS A 686 -26.50 -5.40 -6.00
N TYR A 687 -27.45 -6.27 -5.71
CA TYR A 687 -27.87 -7.42 -6.53
C TYR A 687 -29.35 -7.39 -6.92
N GLY A 688 -30.03 -6.29 -6.61
CA GLY A 688 -31.41 -6.03 -6.99
C GLY A 688 -31.73 -4.54 -7.01
N THR A 689 -32.99 -4.22 -7.27
CA THR A 689 -33.52 -2.85 -7.23
C THR A 689 -34.48 -2.70 -6.06
N LEU A 690 -34.50 -1.51 -5.47
CA LEU A 690 -35.37 -1.16 -4.36
C LEU A 690 -36.34 -0.05 -4.79
N THR A 691 -37.65 -0.31 -4.70
CA THR A 691 -38.68 0.73 -4.88
C THR A 691 -39.38 1.01 -3.55
N PHE A 692 -39.82 2.25 -3.36
CA PHE A 692 -40.53 2.70 -2.15
C PHE A 692 -41.97 3.08 -2.51
N ASP A 693 -42.93 2.63 -1.71
CA ASP A 693 -44.32 3.08 -1.80
C ASP A 693 -44.66 4.05 -0.67
N GLU A 694 -44.69 5.34 -1.00
CA GLU A 694 -45.06 6.44 -0.11
C GLU A 694 -46.45 6.27 0.52
N LYS A 695 -47.35 5.49 -0.08
CA LYS A 695 -48.72 5.28 0.42
C LYS A 695 -48.81 4.19 1.49
N THR A 696 -47.83 3.30 1.56
CA THR A 696 -47.80 2.19 2.54
C THR A 696 -46.57 2.16 3.44
N GLY A 697 -45.56 3.00 3.17
CA GLY A 697 -44.31 3.04 3.94
C GLY A 697 -43.39 1.83 3.70
N ARG A 698 -43.61 1.11 2.60
CA ARG A 698 -42.97 -0.18 2.29
C ARG A 698 -41.88 -0.05 1.26
N TYR A 699 -40.84 -0.85 1.44
CA TYR A 699 -39.84 -1.10 0.40
C TYR A 699 -40.12 -2.44 -0.29
N SER A 700 -40.00 -2.45 -1.61
CA SER A 700 -40.09 -3.63 -2.46
C SER A 700 -38.73 -3.88 -3.10
N TYR A 701 -38.13 -5.03 -2.80
CA TYR A 701 -36.87 -5.49 -3.37
C TYR A 701 -37.14 -6.49 -4.49
N VAL A 702 -36.57 -6.25 -5.68
CA VAL A 702 -36.59 -7.17 -6.82
C VAL A 702 -35.17 -7.53 -7.19
N ALA A 703 -34.83 -8.82 -7.11
CA ALA A 703 -33.52 -9.33 -7.51
C ALA A 703 -33.26 -9.15 -9.01
N ASN A 704 -32.00 -8.99 -9.40
CA ASN A 704 -31.60 -9.21 -10.78
C ASN A 704 -31.94 -10.66 -11.20
N PRO A 705 -32.61 -10.89 -12.35
CA PRO A 705 -32.96 -12.21 -12.86
C PRO A 705 -31.82 -13.25 -12.85
N GLU A 706 -30.57 -12.83 -13.04
CA GLU A 706 -29.39 -13.71 -13.05
C GLU A 706 -29.24 -14.51 -11.73
N PHE A 707 -29.60 -13.90 -10.59
CA PHE A 707 -29.50 -14.52 -9.26
C PHE A 707 -30.77 -15.29 -8.85
N VAL A 708 -31.84 -15.28 -9.64
CA VAL A 708 -33.11 -15.91 -9.27
C VAL A 708 -32.99 -17.43 -9.18
N ASN A 709 -32.12 -18.07 -9.96
CA ASN A 709 -31.98 -19.53 -9.96
C ASN A 709 -31.00 -20.05 -8.90
N SER A 710 -29.80 -19.45 -8.81
CA SER A 710 -28.76 -19.80 -7.84
C SER A 710 -29.08 -19.32 -6.42
N GLY A 711 -29.74 -18.16 -6.30
CA GLY A 711 -29.91 -17.42 -5.06
C GLY A 711 -28.82 -16.35 -4.87
N ILE A 712 -29.03 -15.43 -3.94
CA ILE A 712 -28.01 -14.46 -3.51
C ILE A 712 -28.42 -13.82 -2.17
N SER A 713 -27.46 -13.37 -1.36
CA SER A 713 -27.75 -12.45 -0.25
C SER A 713 -27.34 -11.02 -0.59
N ASP A 714 -28.18 -10.07 -0.22
CA ASP A 714 -27.99 -8.65 -0.47
C ASP A 714 -28.40 -7.83 0.76
N SER A 715 -28.01 -6.56 0.81
CA SER A 715 -28.36 -5.68 1.92
C SER A 715 -28.33 -4.21 1.53
N PHE A 716 -29.26 -3.46 2.08
CA PHE A 716 -29.38 -2.01 1.89
C PHE A 716 -29.47 -1.29 3.23
N VAL A 717 -29.21 0.02 3.24
CA VAL A 717 -29.27 0.85 4.46
C VAL A 717 -30.28 1.97 4.26
N ILE A 718 -31.28 2.03 5.14
CA ILE A 718 -32.26 3.12 5.19
C ILE A 718 -31.91 4.04 6.36
N THR A 719 -31.83 5.34 6.10
CA THR A 719 -31.90 6.36 7.14
C THR A 719 -33.36 6.59 7.47
N VAL A 720 -33.74 6.46 8.74
CA VAL A 720 -35.04 6.90 9.25
C VAL A 720 -34.80 8.13 10.11
N ASN A 721 -35.52 9.21 9.82
CA ASN A 721 -35.29 10.54 10.37
C ASN A 721 -36.60 11.09 10.97
N ASN A 722 -36.56 11.60 12.20
CA ASN A 722 -37.71 12.17 12.92
C ASN A 722 -37.59 13.70 13.15
N GLY A 723 -36.55 14.33 12.60
CA GLY A 723 -36.27 15.75 12.70
C GLY A 723 -36.76 16.58 11.50
N ASP A 724 -36.83 16.02 10.30
CA ASP A 724 -37.21 16.77 9.08
C ASP A 724 -38.54 17.54 9.27
N SER A 725 -39.57 16.86 9.75
CA SER A 725 -40.90 17.45 10.02
C SER A 725 -40.95 18.31 11.29
N ALA A 726 -39.87 18.38 12.07
CA ALA A 726 -39.71 19.29 13.19
C ALA A 726 -39.02 20.61 12.79
N THR A 727 -38.30 20.66 11.66
CA THR A 727 -37.51 21.84 11.26
C THR A 727 -38.40 23.04 10.92
N LEU A 728 -38.17 24.17 11.60
CA LEU A 728 -38.84 25.42 11.28
C LEU A 728 -38.22 26.10 10.04
N PRO A 729 -38.97 26.83 9.21
CA PRO A 729 -38.41 27.53 8.07
C PRO A 729 -37.59 28.78 8.47
N GLY A 730 -36.52 29.05 7.72
CA GLY A 730 -35.72 30.28 7.85
C GLY A 730 -34.98 30.41 9.19
N PHE A 731 -34.91 31.64 9.72
CA PHE A 731 -34.13 31.98 10.92
C PHE A 731 -34.50 31.14 12.16
N ALA A 732 -35.77 30.79 12.34
CA ALA A 732 -36.21 29.98 13.47
C ALA A 732 -35.64 28.56 13.41
N GLY A 733 -35.57 27.96 12.22
CA GLY A 733 -34.93 26.65 12.00
C GLY A 733 -33.44 26.67 12.22
N PHE A 734 -32.75 27.74 11.82
CA PHE A 734 -31.32 27.92 12.08
C PHE A 734 -31.02 27.93 13.58
N VAL A 735 -31.78 28.70 14.38
CA VAL A 735 -31.62 28.75 15.85
C VAL A 735 -31.98 27.40 16.48
N GLN A 736 -33.09 26.78 16.07
CA GLN A 736 -33.51 25.44 16.51
C GLN A 736 -32.44 24.37 16.25
N SER A 737 -31.93 24.29 15.01
CA SER A 737 -30.91 23.33 14.60
C SER A 737 -29.58 23.56 15.33
N THR A 738 -29.18 24.82 15.54
CA THR A 738 -27.97 25.15 16.29
C THR A 738 -28.06 24.70 17.75
N LEU A 739 -29.19 24.98 18.42
CA LEU A 739 -29.41 24.58 19.81
C LEU A 739 -29.55 23.05 19.96
N HIS A 740 -30.24 22.38 19.03
CA HIS A 740 -30.38 20.92 19.02
C HIS A 740 -29.01 20.24 18.80
N SER A 741 -28.19 20.74 17.86
CA SER A 741 -26.82 20.24 17.63
C SER A 741 -25.96 20.33 18.90
N VAL A 742 -26.09 21.43 19.65
CA VAL A 742 -25.40 21.60 20.95
C VAL A 742 -25.95 20.63 22.00
N ALA A 743 -27.28 20.42 22.07
CA ALA A 743 -27.89 19.48 23.01
C ALA A 743 -27.49 18.02 22.74
N VAL A 744 -27.35 17.61 21.48
CA VAL A 744 -26.82 16.30 21.09
C VAL A 744 -25.33 16.19 21.44
N ALA A 745 -24.53 17.21 21.15
CA ALA A 745 -23.10 17.24 21.50
C ALA A 745 -22.83 17.20 23.01
N LEU A 746 -23.75 17.73 23.82
CA LEU A 746 -23.72 17.65 25.30
C LEU A 746 -24.39 16.38 25.85
N GLY A 747 -24.91 15.49 25.00
CA GLY A 747 -25.56 14.23 25.39
C GLY A 747 -26.95 14.38 26.04
N ILE A 748 -27.56 15.56 25.95
CA ILE A 748 -28.87 15.89 26.55
C ILE A 748 -30.01 15.40 25.63
N ALA A 749 -29.85 15.58 24.31
CA ALA A 749 -30.74 15.08 23.27
C ALA A 749 -30.13 13.88 22.51
N LYS A 750 -30.97 13.08 21.84
CA LYS A 750 -30.54 12.03 20.89
C LYS A 750 -30.61 12.54 19.44
N PRO A 751 -29.79 11.98 18.52
CA PRO A 751 -29.82 12.36 17.10
C PRO A 751 -31.17 12.10 16.44
N ASP A 752 -31.53 12.94 15.47
CA ASP A 752 -32.78 12.86 14.72
C ASP A 752 -32.88 11.65 13.77
N SER A 753 -31.74 11.05 13.42
CA SER A 753 -31.68 9.95 12.45
C SER A 753 -30.98 8.71 13.00
N ILE A 754 -31.48 7.55 12.58
CA ILE A 754 -30.75 6.29 12.71
C ILE A 754 -30.61 5.60 11.35
N ASP A 755 -29.45 4.98 11.14
CA ASP A 755 -29.21 4.07 10.03
C ASP A 755 -29.72 2.68 10.42
N ARG A 756 -30.52 2.05 9.56
CA ARG A 756 -30.87 0.63 9.69
C ARG A 756 -30.46 -0.14 8.45
N LYS A 757 -29.48 -1.04 8.62
CA LYS A 757 -29.18 -2.09 7.64
C LYS A 757 -30.31 -3.11 7.62
N VAL A 758 -30.80 -3.43 6.43
CA VAL A 758 -31.72 -4.54 6.14
C VAL A 758 -30.96 -5.55 5.28
N ASN A 759 -31.04 -6.82 5.64
CA ASN A 759 -30.53 -7.92 4.82
C ASN A 759 -31.72 -8.61 4.14
N VAL A 760 -31.55 -9.00 2.88
CA VAL A 760 -32.52 -9.80 2.12
C VAL A 760 -31.80 -10.99 1.47
N THR A 761 -32.46 -12.14 1.41
CA THR A 761 -31.89 -13.34 0.79
C THR A 761 -32.87 -13.90 -0.22
N VAL A 762 -32.42 -13.96 -1.48
CA VAL A 762 -33.10 -14.64 -2.57
C VAL A 762 -32.73 -16.11 -2.47
N THR A 763 -33.68 -17.01 -2.21
CA THR A 763 -33.35 -18.44 -2.14
C THR A 763 -33.13 -19.01 -3.54
N GLY A 764 -32.31 -20.05 -3.67
CA GLY A 764 -32.06 -20.73 -4.94
C GLY A 764 -31.38 -22.08 -4.70
N THR A 765 -30.62 -22.58 -5.67
CA THR A 765 -29.90 -23.86 -5.56
C THR A 765 -28.69 -23.82 -4.61
N GLY A 766 -28.13 -22.64 -4.35
CA GLY A 766 -26.83 -22.49 -3.68
C GLY A 766 -25.66 -23.02 -4.52
N VAL A 767 -25.81 -23.03 -5.85
CA VAL A 767 -24.79 -23.50 -6.80
C VAL A 767 -24.50 -22.40 -7.81
N TYR A 768 -23.22 -22.08 -7.98
CA TYR A 768 -22.70 -20.96 -8.77
C TYR A 768 -21.57 -21.43 -9.69
N GLY A 769 -21.47 -20.88 -10.90
CA GLY A 769 -20.41 -21.21 -11.86
C GLY A 769 -20.79 -22.30 -12.87
N GLY A 770 -19.84 -22.69 -13.71
CA GLY A 770 -20.08 -23.43 -14.95
C GLY A 770 -20.02 -24.96 -14.84
N ASN A 771 -20.06 -25.64 -15.99
CA ASN A 771 -19.85 -27.08 -16.07
C ASN A 771 -18.37 -27.42 -15.84
N VAL A 772 -18.08 -28.05 -14.70
CA VAL A 772 -16.72 -28.45 -14.30
C VAL A 772 -16.05 -29.36 -15.35
N VAL A 773 -16.81 -30.21 -16.05
CA VAL A 773 -16.25 -31.14 -17.06
C VAL A 773 -15.80 -30.43 -18.34
N GLU A 774 -16.43 -29.30 -18.67
CA GLU A 774 -16.04 -28.44 -19.80
C GLU A 774 -14.89 -27.51 -19.37
N LEU A 775 -15.04 -26.82 -18.25
CA LEU A 775 -14.04 -25.88 -17.74
C LEU A 775 -12.71 -26.55 -17.33
N ALA A 776 -12.72 -27.83 -16.95
CA ALA A 776 -11.50 -28.60 -16.72
C ALA A 776 -10.66 -28.84 -17.99
N GLN A 777 -11.19 -28.62 -19.20
CA GLN A 777 -10.43 -28.74 -20.47
C GLN A 777 -9.54 -27.52 -20.75
N LEU A 778 -9.84 -26.40 -20.08
CA LEU A 778 -9.02 -25.18 -20.11
C LEU A 778 -7.74 -25.32 -19.27
N TYR A 779 -7.69 -26.29 -18.34
CA TYR A 779 -6.53 -26.51 -17.49
C TYR A 779 -5.21 -26.63 -18.28
N ARG A 780 -4.17 -25.96 -17.78
CA ARG A 780 -2.78 -26.13 -18.21
C ARG A 780 -1.89 -26.28 -16.98
N LEU A 781 -0.97 -27.24 -17.01
CA LEU A 781 0.12 -27.36 -16.05
C LEU A 781 1.04 -26.15 -16.19
N GLN A 782 1.63 -25.69 -15.09
CA GLN A 782 2.73 -24.72 -15.12
C GLN A 782 4.10 -25.40 -15.10
N SER A 783 5.07 -24.80 -15.79
CA SER A 783 6.48 -25.18 -15.76
C SER A 783 7.31 -24.30 -14.80
N TYR A 784 6.79 -23.12 -14.41
CA TYR A 784 7.55 -22.10 -13.67
C TYR A 784 6.77 -21.55 -12.46
N GLY A 785 7.38 -20.61 -11.71
CA GLY A 785 6.76 -19.91 -10.57
C GLY A 785 5.71 -18.85 -10.96
N ASN A 786 4.79 -19.18 -11.86
CA ASN A 786 3.93 -18.26 -12.60
C ASN A 786 2.42 -18.56 -12.48
N CYS A 787 1.97 -19.19 -11.38
CA CYS A 787 0.61 -19.69 -11.22
C CYS A 787 -0.48 -18.62 -11.46
N LEU A 788 -0.22 -17.35 -11.12
CA LEU A 788 -1.08 -16.22 -11.46
C LEU A 788 -1.29 -16.05 -12.98
N LEU A 789 -0.23 -16.18 -13.77
CA LEU A 789 -0.27 -16.02 -15.22
C LEU A 789 -1.16 -17.12 -15.84
N MET A 790 -0.98 -18.37 -15.39
CA MET A 790 -1.75 -19.51 -15.86
C MET A 790 -3.21 -19.45 -15.38
N ALA A 791 -3.46 -19.10 -14.12
CA ALA A 791 -4.82 -18.88 -13.61
C ALA A 791 -5.55 -17.78 -14.40
N SER A 792 -4.86 -16.68 -14.72
CA SER A 792 -5.40 -15.58 -15.53
C SER A 792 -5.70 -16.04 -16.96
N ALA A 793 -4.79 -16.77 -17.61
CA ALA A 793 -4.99 -17.29 -18.97
C ALA A 793 -6.15 -18.31 -19.06
N MET A 794 -6.33 -19.16 -18.04
CA MET A 794 -7.47 -20.09 -17.96
C MET A 794 -8.80 -19.35 -17.69
N ALA A 795 -8.78 -18.30 -16.87
CA ALA A 795 -9.95 -17.46 -16.60
C ALA A 795 -10.37 -16.62 -17.83
N ALA A 796 -9.41 -16.05 -18.55
CA ALA A 796 -9.67 -15.36 -19.82
C ALA A 796 -10.32 -16.32 -20.84
N ALA A 797 -9.71 -17.49 -21.04
CA ALA A 797 -10.21 -18.51 -21.97
C ALA A 797 -11.64 -18.98 -21.65
N GLN A 798 -12.01 -19.05 -20.36
CA GLN A 798 -13.39 -19.35 -19.92
C GLN A 798 -14.39 -18.31 -20.43
N VAL A 799 -14.09 -17.00 -20.31
CA VAL A 799 -15.05 -15.96 -20.72
C VAL A 799 -14.99 -15.61 -22.21
N THR A 800 -13.85 -15.81 -22.87
CA THR A 800 -13.72 -15.62 -24.33
C THR A 800 -14.15 -16.84 -25.14
N GLY A 801 -14.49 -17.97 -24.50
CA GLY A 801 -14.87 -19.21 -25.19
C GLY A 801 -13.75 -19.82 -26.03
N SER A 802 -12.49 -19.54 -25.70
CA SER A 802 -11.31 -19.96 -26.47
C SER A 802 -10.52 -21.06 -25.76
N SER A 803 -9.52 -21.61 -26.44
CA SER A 803 -8.49 -22.39 -25.76
C SER A 803 -7.59 -21.51 -24.90
N THR A 804 -7.04 -22.08 -23.83
CA THR A 804 -6.03 -21.42 -22.99
C THR A 804 -4.71 -21.28 -23.75
N VAL A 805 -4.18 -20.05 -23.76
CA VAL A 805 -2.92 -19.64 -24.39
C VAL A 805 -1.73 -20.43 -23.80
N ALA A 806 -0.71 -20.67 -24.62
CA ALA A 806 0.50 -21.37 -24.21
C ALA A 806 1.30 -20.57 -23.17
N GLU A 807 1.93 -21.28 -22.23
CA GLU A 807 2.64 -20.71 -21.09
C GLU A 807 3.78 -19.76 -21.50
N ASP A 808 4.55 -20.13 -22.52
CA ASP A 808 5.64 -19.33 -23.08
C ASP A 808 5.20 -17.93 -23.52
N THR A 809 4.02 -17.86 -24.13
CA THR A 809 3.42 -16.64 -24.68
C THR A 809 2.94 -15.72 -23.57
N VAL A 810 2.32 -16.27 -22.52
CA VAL A 810 1.86 -15.49 -21.35
C VAL A 810 3.05 -15.04 -20.48
N VAL A 811 4.07 -15.89 -20.32
CA VAL A 811 5.33 -15.53 -19.66
C VAL A 811 6.04 -14.40 -20.41
N ARG A 812 6.13 -14.47 -21.75
CA ARG A 812 6.73 -13.38 -22.55
C ARG A 812 5.95 -12.07 -22.40
N TRP A 813 4.62 -12.09 -22.49
CA TRP A 813 3.79 -10.91 -22.23
C TRP A 813 4.05 -10.33 -20.82
N ALA A 814 4.05 -11.16 -19.78
CA ALA A 814 4.32 -10.70 -18.41
C ALA A 814 5.75 -10.17 -18.19
N LYS A 815 6.72 -10.50 -19.05
CA LYS A 815 8.07 -9.90 -19.07
C LYS A 815 8.13 -8.58 -19.84
N GLU A 816 7.25 -8.38 -20.81
CA GLU A 816 7.08 -7.13 -21.55
C GLU A 816 6.37 -6.06 -20.70
N LEU A 817 5.36 -6.45 -19.92
CA LEU A 817 4.52 -5.56 -19.12
C LEU A 817 5.14 -5.09 -17.79
N ASP A 818 4.79 -3.87 -17.40
CA ASP A 818 5.14 -3.26 -16.12
C ASP A 818 4.13 -3.63 -15.00
N SER A 819 4.62 -3.70 -13.77
CA SER A 819 3.86 -4.07 -12.57
C SER A 819 3.14 -2.85 -11.99
N VAL A 820 1.81 -2.95 -11.88
CA VAL A 820 0.98 -1.99 -11.13
C VAL A 820 1.19 -2.18 -9.63
N ALA A 821 1.48 -3.41 -9.19
CA ALA A 821 1.78 -3.76 -7.82
C ALA A 821 3.21 -3.40 -7.36
N SER A 822 4.10 -3.06 -8.29
CA SER A 822 5.47 -2.64 -8.03
C SER A 822 5.89 -1.61 -9.09
N PRO A 823 5.38 -0.37 -9.01
CA PRO A 823 5.65 0.68 -9.99
C PRO A 823 7.14 0.83 -10.29
N GLY A 824 7.51 0.85 -11.57
CA GLY A 824 8.90 0.88 -12.00
C GLY A 824 9.61 -0.46 -12.07
N ARG A 825 8.89 -1.59 -12.00
CA ARG A 825 9.42 -2.96 -12.16
C ARG A 825 8.58 -3.73 -13.19
N LYS A 826 9.20 -4.61 -13.99
CA LYS A 826 8.44 -5.55 -14.83
C LYS A 826 7.62 -6.55 -14.01
N MET A 827 6.43 -6.88 -14.50
CA MET A 827 5.44 -7.73 -13.84
C MET A 827 6.02 -9.12 -13.51
N TYR A 828 6.70 -9.73 -14.48
CA TYR A 828 7.45 -10.96 -14.31
C TYR A 828 8.92 -10.74 -14.68
N LEU A 829 9.86 -11.13 -13.81
CA LEU A 829 11.29 -10.81 -13.98
C LEU A 829 12.06 -11.85 -14.80
N SER A 830 11.74 -13.14 -14.60
CA SER A 830 12.18 -14.28 -15.41
C SER A 830 11.53 -15.56 -14.90
N GLU A 831 11.21 -16.46 -15.83
CA GLU A 831 10.90 -17.88 -15.60
C GLU A 831 12.03 -18.65 -14.91
N ARG A 832 13.26 -18.15 -15.00
CA ARG A 832 14.47 -18.75 -14.44
C ARG A 832 14.72 -18.38 -12.97
N ILE A 833 13.82 -17.63 -12.32
CA ILE A 833 13.87 -17.35 -10.87
C ILE A 833 12.53 -17.66 -10.17
N GLU A 834 12.60 -17.99 -8.88
CA GLU A 834 11.44 -18.40 -8.06
C GLU A 834 10.62 -17.18 -7.55
N LEU A 835 10.23 -16.27 -8.45
CA LEU A 835 9.51 -15.03 -8.13
C LEU A 835 8.28 -14.82 -9.04
N GLY A 836 7.08 -14.96 -8.46
CA GLY A 836 5.81 -14.74 -9.16
C GLY A 836 5.41 -13.27 -9.36
N ALA A 837 4.42 -13.05 -10.22
CA ALA A 837 3.72 -11.77 -10.38
C ALA A 837 2.65 -11.56 -9.28
N SER A 838 2.23 -10.31 -9.05
CA SER A 838 1.26 -9.97 -8.00
C SER A 838 -0.19 -10.04 -8.49
N PRO A 839 -1.18 -10.51 -7.70
CA PRO A 839 -2.59 -10.53 -8.12
C PRO A 839 -3.14 -9.18 -8.61
N LYS A 840 -2.60 -8.06 -8.12
CA LYS A 840 -2.95 -6.69 -8.58
C LYS A 840 -2.44 -6.37 -9.99
N ASP A 841 -1.51 -7.14 -10.53
CA ASP A 841 -1.04 -7.05 -11.91
C ASP A 841 -1.94 -7.82 -12.89
N ALA A 842 -2.78 -8.75 -12.40
CA ALA A 842 -3.59 -9.61 -13.26
C ALA A 842 -4.56 -8.83 -14.16
N PRO A 843 -5.26 -7.76 -13.71
CA PRO A 843 -6.07 -6.94 -14.61
C PRO A 843 -5.26 -6.35 -15.78
N ARG A 844 -4.05 -5.85 -15.51
CA ARG A 844 -3.18 -5.26 -16.54
C ARG A 844 -2.76 -6.29 -17.59
N LEU A 845 -2.46 -7.51 -17.17
CA LEU A 845 -2.17 -8.65 -18.06
C LEU A 845 -3.39 -9.06 -18.90
N LEU A 846 -4.56 -9.15 -18.27
CA LEU A 846 -5.81 -9.60 -18.88
C LEU A 846 -6.28 -8.62 -19.96
N GLU A 847 -6.39 -7.33 -19.62
CA GLU A 847 -6.99 -6.30 -20.47
C GLU A 847 -6.10 -5.87 -21.65
N GLN A 848 -4.80 -6.18 -21.61
CA GLN A 848 -3.89 -5.92 -22.74
C GLN A 848 -3.82 -7.04 -23.78
N HIS A 849 -4.21 -8.27 -23.42
CA HIS A 849 -3.97 -9.45 -24.25
C HIS A 849 -5.22 -10.29 -24.56
N TRP A 850 -6.35 -10.02 -23.90
CA TRP A 850 -7.65 -10.63 -24.18
C TRP A 850 -8.76 -9.58 -24.25
N ALA A 851 -9.86 -9.89 -24.95
CA ALA A 851 -11.04 -9.04 -25.03
C ALA A 851 -11.92 -9.16 -23.77
N VAL A 852 -11.37 -8.72 -22.62
CA VAL A 852 -11.97 -8.82 -21.29
C VAL A 852 -11.81 -7.53 -20.51
N THR A 853 -12.60 -7.36 -19.46
CA THR A 853 -12.31 -6.47 -18.33
C THR A 853 -12.01 -7.28 -17.08
N ALA A 854 -11.24 -6.73 -16.14
CA ALA A 854 -10.87 -7.43 -14.93
C ALA A 854 -10.75 -6.51 -13.71
N VAL A 855 -11.24 -6.98 -12.56
CA VAL A 855 -11.20 -6.22 -11.29
C VAL A 855 -10.57 -7.10 -10.22
N ASN A 856 -9.45 -6.64 -9.64
CA ASN A 856 -8.82 -7.25 -8.47
C ASN A 856 -9.20 -6.48 -7.19
N THR A 857 -9.69 -7.18 -6.17
CA THR A 857 -10.20 -6.61 -4.91
C THR A 857 -9.57 -7.31 -3.71
N ASP A 858 -8.93 -6.54 -2.81
CA ASP A 858 -8.62 -7.00 -1.44
C ASP A 858 -9.79 -6.64 -0.51
N TYR A 859 -10.07 -7.47 0.50
CA TYR A 859 -11.11 -7.18 1.50
C TYR A 859 -10.54 -6.72 2.87
N ALA A 860 -9.22 -6.57 2.98
CA ALA A 860 -8.54 -5.92 4.11
C ALA A 860 -8.65 -4.39 4.09
N THR A 861 -8.33 -3.75 5.21
CA THR A 861 -8.29 -2.28 5.31
C THR A 861 -6.85 -1.77 5.09
N TYR A 862 -6.68 -0.81 4.19
CA TYR A 862 -5.39 -0.20 3.84
C TYR A 862 -5.38 1.31 4.11
N ASP A 863 -4.18 1.88 4.31
CA ASP A 863 -3.96 3.33 4.38
C ASP A 863 -3.86 3.97 2.99
N ALA A 864 -3.73 5.29 2.94
CA ALA A 864 -3.60 6.04 1.69
C ALA A 864 -2.26 5.82 0.94
N ASN A 865 -1.31 5.08 1.54
CA ASN A 865 0.00 4.74 0.97
C ASN A 865 0.06 3.26 0.52
N GLY A 866 -1.05 2.51 0.66
CA GLY A 866 -1.14 1.09 0.33
C GLY A 866 -0.72 0.11 1.44
N ASN A 867 -0.46 0.57 2.66
CA ASN A 867 -0.09 -0.28 3.79
C ASN A 867 -1.33 -0.90 4.45
N ARG A 868 -1.30 -2.20 4.77
CA ARG A 868 -2.43 -2.88 5.44
C ARG A 868 -2.55 -2.43 6.90
N ILE A 869 -3.61 -1.69 7.23
CA ILE A 869 -3.98 -1.28 8.59
C ILE A 869 -4.54 -2.47 9.38
N ALA A 870 -5.41 -3.28 8.74
CA ALA A 870 -6.06 -4.42 9.37
C ALA A 870 -6.23 -5.58 8.39
N ARG A 871 -6.00 -6.81 8.88
CA ARG A 871 -6.32 -8.07 8.19
C ARG A 871 -7.84 -8.17 7.98
N ALA A 872 -8.27 -8.81 6.90
CA ALA A 872 -9.67 -9.11 6.66
C ALA A 872 -10.25 -10.03 7.76
N THR A 873 -11.50 -9.75 8.14
CA THR A 873 -12.30 -10.48 9.12
C THR A 873 -13.11 -11.63 8.49
N ASN A 874 -13.80 -12.43 9.30
CA ASN A 874 -14.70 -13.47 8.78
C ASN A 874 -15.90 -12.84 8.04
N GLU A 875 -16.36 -11.69 8.52
CA GLU A 875 -17.40 -10.85 7.92
C GLU A 875 -16.97 -10.23 6.59
N ASP A 876 -15.66 -10.04 6.39
CA ASP A 876 -15.06 -9.64 5.12
C ASP A 876 -15.00 -10.82 4.15
N GLY A 877 -14.53 -11.99 4.61
CA GLY A 877 -14.55 -13.23 3.82
C GLY A 877 -15.94 -13.67 3.38
N GLN A 878 -16.97 -13.48 4.22
CA GLN A 878 -18.35 -13.79 3.85
C GLN A 878 -18.91 -12.82 2.77
N ARG A 879 -18.42 -11.57 2.71
CA ARG A 879 -18.72 -10.67 1.58
C ARG A 879 -17.96 -11.10 0.33
N ALA A 880 -16.68 -11.44 0.44
CA ALA A 880 -15.88 -11.91 -0.69
C ALA A 880 -16.49 -13.17 -1.35
N LEU A 881 -16.96 -14.13 -0.55
CA LEU A 881 -17.68 -15.31 -1.04
C LEU A 881 -18.99 -14.91 -1.78
N ASN A 882 -19.81 -14.03 -1.21
CA ASN A 882 -21.05 -13.58 -1.84
C ASN A 882 -20.80 -12.76 -3.14
N ASP A 883 -19.71 -12.00 -3.19
CA ASP A 883 -19.25 -11.28 -4.38
C ASP A 883 -18.77 -12.23 -5.48
N MET A 884 -18.02 -13.27 -5.11
CA MET A 884 -17.58 -14.35 -6.01
C MET A 884 -18.75 -15.18 -6.54
N ASP A 885 -19.67 -15.61 -5.67
CA ASP A 885 -20.86 -16.37 -6.02
C ASP A 885 -21.75 -15.60 -7.01
N ALA A 886 -21.92 -14.28 -6.80
CA ALA A 886 -22.62 -13.42 -7.75
C ALA A 886 -21.91 -13.35 -9.11
N ALA A 887 -20.60 -13.09 -9.14
CA ALA A 887 -19.84 -13.03 -10.39
C ALA A 887 -19.86 -14.36 -11.17
N LEU A 888 -19.81 -15.49 -10.46
CA LEU A 888 -19.97 -16.84 -11.02
C LEU A 888 -21.39 -17.11 -11.55
N ALA A 889 -22.44 -16.54 -10.94
CA ALA A 889 -23.81 -16.60 -11.49
C ALA A 889 -23.95 -15.79 -12.79
N GLN A 890 -23.20 -14.69 -12.91
CA GLN A 890 -23.14 -13.84 -14.10
C GLN A 890 -22.18 -14.36 -15.19
N GLY A 891 -21.67 -15.59 -15.04
CA GLY A 891 -20.78 -16.24 -16.02
C GLY A 891 -19.36 -15.66 -16.09
N SER A 892 -18.99 -14.76 -15.19
CA SER A 892 -17.61 -14.26 -15.11
C SER A 892 -16.67 -15.34 -14.58
N ALA A 893 -15.42 -15.33 -15.03
CA ALA A 893 -14.39 -16.21 -14.49
C ALA A 893 -13.72 -15.60 -13.26
N ILE A 894 -13.26 -16.46 -12.36
CA ILE A 894 -12.68 -16.06 -11.08
C ILE A 894 -11.27 -16.61 -10.95
N THR A 895 -10.33 -15.79 -10.49
CA THR A 895 -9.10 -16.28 -9.86
C THR A 895 -8.97 -15.73 -8.43
N VAL A 896 -8.38 -16.52 -7.55
CA VAL A 896 -8.13 -16.15 -6.15
C VAL A 896 -6.71 -16.53 -5.75
N GLY A 897 -6.11 -15.73 -4.88
CA GLY A 897 -4.83 -16.04 -4.27
C GLY A 897 -5.02 -16.77 -2.94
N ILE A 898 -4.22 -17.80 -2.69
CA ILE A 898 -4.36 -18.71 -1.54
C ILE A 898 -3.00 -19.04 -0.89
N ASN A 899 -3.06 -19.68 0.26
CA ASN A 899 -1.99 -20.56 0.76
C ASN A 899 -2.30 -22.02 0.33
N ASN A 900 -1.50 -22.59 -0.58
CA ASN A 900 -1.76 -23.93 -1.12
C ASN A 900 -1.57 -25.05 -0.10
N ILE A 901 -0.67 -24.90 0.88
CA ILE A 901 -0.48 -25.85 1.98
C ILE A 901 -1.77 -25.99 2.80
N SER A 902 -2.45 -24.88 3.11
CA SER A 902 -3.74 -24.88 3.80
C SER A 902 -4.85 -25.52 2.97
N LEU A 903 -4.91 -25.27 1.65
CA LEU A 903 -5.90 -25.90 0.78
C LEU A 903 -5.67 -27.42 0.67
N TYR A 904 -4.44 -27.82 0.35
CA TYR A 904 -4.10 -29.24 0.14
C TYR A 904 -4.14 -30.05 1.44
N SER A 905 -3.97 -29.43 2.61
CA SER A 905 -4.10 -30.10 3.91
C SER A 905 -5.47 -30.72 4.20
N SER A 906 -6.51 -30.39 3.42
CA SER A 906 -7.80 -31.08 3.49
C SER A 906 -7.89 -32.37 2.65
N ARG A 907 -6.83 -32.75 1.93
CA ARG A 907 -6.77 -34.00 1.15
C ARG A 907 -6.15 -35.13 1.98
N SER A 908 -6.63 -36.37 1.77
CA SER A 908 -6.14 -37.57 2.48
C SER A 908 -4.77 -38.08 2.03
N ASP A 909 -4.35 -37.73 0.82
CA ASP A 909 -3.04 -38.05 0.24
C ASP A 909 -1.94 -37.06 0.67
N TRP A 910 -2.29 -35.84 1.08
CA TRP A 910 -1.33 -34.79 1.42
C TRP A 910 -0.46 -35.14 2.63
N ARG A 911 0.83 -34.80 2.54
CA ARG A 911 1.81 -34.90 3.63
C ARG A 911 2.64 -33.60 3.68
N PRO A 912 3.01 -33.09 4.86
CA PRO A 912 3.81 -31.88 4.97
C PRO A 912 5.23 -32.12 4.45
N SER A 913 5.76 -31.16 3.69
CA SER A 913 7.13 -31.17 3.16
C SER A 913 8.19 -30.71 4.17
N SER A 914 7.78 -30.15 5.30
CA SER A 914 8.65 -29.72 6.40
C SER A 914 8.02 -30.08 7.75
N ALA A 915 8.82 -30.06 8.83
CA ALA A 915 8.30 -30.26 10.18
C ALA A 915 7.40 -29.10 10.68
N ASN A 916 7.57 -27.91 10.11
CA ASN A 916 6.85 -26.67 10.45
C ASN A 916 6.26 -26.03 9.17
N PRO A 917 5.14 -26.54 8.63
CA PRO A 917 4.50 -25.97 7.44
C PRO A 917 3.76 -24.65 7.74
N ASP A 918 3.86 -23.67 6.83
CA ASP A 918 3.12 -22.40 6.91
C ASP A 918 1.75 -22.51 6.21
N PHE A 919 0.68 -22.25 6.96
CA PHE A 919 -0.72 -22.28 6.51
C PHE A 919 -1.31 -20.88 6.25
N THR A 920 -0.52 -19.82 6.35
CA THR A 920 -0.99 -18.44 6.58
C THR A 920 -0.49 -17.38 5.63
N THR A 921 0.67 -17.57 5.00
CA THR A 921 1.22 -16.65 3.98
C THR A 921 0.71 -17.02 2.59
N TYR A 922 0.39 -16.03 1.76
CA TYR A 922 0.12 -16.21 0.33
C TYR A 922 1.29 -16.90 -0.38
N ASN A 923 1.00 -17.90 -1.21
CA ASN A 923 2.03 -18.53 -2.05
C ASN A 923 1.55 -19.06 -3.41
N HIS A 924 0.26 -18.98 -3.75
CA HIS A 924 -0.29 -19.61 -4.96
C HIS A 924 -1.59 -18.96 -5.46
N GLN A 925 -1.83 -18.97 -6.77
CA GLN A 925 -3.09 -18.49 -7.39
C GLN A 925 -3.77 -19.65 -8.14
N ILE A 926 -5.11 -19.71 -8.05
CA ILE A 926 -5.95 -20.72 -8.72
C ILE A 926 -7.17 -20.07 -9.39
N GLN A 927 -7.77 -20.78 -10.36
CA GLN A 927 -9.05 -20.40 -10.99
C GLN A 927 -10.20 -21.16 -10.31
N VAL A 928 -11.28 -20.46 -9.93
CA VAL A 928 -12.49 -21.08 -9.39
C VAL A 928 -13.50 -21.30 -10.51
N LEU A 929 -14.01 -22.52 -10.66
CA LEU A 929 -14.90 -22.92 -11.74
C LEU A 929 -16.37 -22.97 -11.30
N ARG A 930 -16.59 -23.45 -10.06
CA ARG A 930 -17.91 -23.70 -9.49
C ARG A 930 -17.84 -23.72 -7.96
N VAL A 931 -18.87 -23.17 -7.32
CA VAL A 931 -19.12 -23.26 -5.87
C VAL A 931 -20.46 -23.93 -5.64
N ASP A 932 -20.54 -24.76 -4.60
CA ASP A 932 -21.78 -25.36 -4.09
C ASP A 932 -21.80 -25.15 -2.57
N VAL A 933 -22.46 -24.07 -2.13
CA VAL A 933 -22.55 -23.71 -0.71
C VAL A 933 -23.47 -24.65 0.05
N THR A 934 -24.41 -25.31 -0.64
CA THR A 934 -25.37 -26.28 -0.08
C THR A 934 -24.67 -27.56 0.37
N ASN A 935 -23.73 -28.07 -0.43
CA ASN A 935 -22.92 -29.26 -0.13
C ASN A 935 -21.54 -28.92 0.45
N GLY A 936 -21.18 -27.64 0.57
CA GLY A 936 -19.90 -27.18 1.13
C GLY A 936 -18.69 -27.52 0.25
N LYS A 937 -18.82 -27.42 -1.08
CA LYS A 937 -17.80 -27.80 -2.07
C LYS A 937 -17.40 -26.64 -2.98
N VAL A 938 -16.19 -26.73 -3.52
CA VAL A 938 -15.67 -25.87 -4.60
C VAL A 938 -14.85 -26.70 -5.59
N TRP A 939 -14.91 -26.35 -6.88
CA TRP A 939 -14.11 -26.98 -7.93
C TRP A 939 -13.23 -25.93 -8.61
N VAL A 940 -11.96 -26.29 -8.83
CA VAL A 940 -10.90 -25.35 -9.23
C VAL A 940 -10.04 -25.91 -10.37
N ASN A 941 -9.51 -25.02 -11.22
CA ASN A 941 -8.33 -25.32 -12.02
C ASN A 941 -7.11 -24.77 -11.29
N ASP A 942 -6.15 -25.65 -11.02
CA ASP A 942 -4.93 -25.36 -10.28
C ASP A 942 -3.75 -25.81 -11.16
N SER A 943 -2.91 -24.86 -11.57
CA SER A 943 -1.81 -25.13 -12.50
C SER A 943 -0.64 -25.93 -11.89
N ALA A 944 -0.63 -26.12 -10.56
CA ALA A 944 0.34 -26.96 -9.86
C ALA A 944 -0.16 -28.40 -9.61
N LEU A 945 -1.41 -28.73 -9.96
CA LEU A 945 -1.99 -30.07 -9.83
C LEU A 945 -2.18 -30.69 -11.22
N PRO A 946 -1.97 -32.01 -11.41
CA PRO A 946 -1.79 -32.61 -12.73
C PRO A 946 -3.02 -32.61 -13.67
N SER A 947 -4.20 -32.21 -13.19
CA SER A 947 -5.42 -32.12 -13.99
C SER A 947 -6.41 -31.08 -13.42
N GLY A 948 -7.21 -30.48 -14.32
CA GLY A 948 -8.26 -29.52 -13.96
C GLY A 948 -9.46 -30.10 -13.22
N GLY A 949 -10.34 -29.23 -12.74
CA GLY A 949 -11.59 -29.60 -12.07
C GLY A 949 -11.44 -30.24 -10.68
N GLN A 950 -10.35 -29.94 -9.97
CA GLN A 950 -10.06 -30.51 -8.64
C GLN A 950 -11.13 -30.08 -7.62
N GLU A 951 -11.67 -31.03 -6.85
CA GLU A 951 -12.66 -30.76 -5.80
C GLU A 951 -11.98 -30.51 -4.43
N PHE A 952 -12.44 -29.48 -3.72
CA PHE A 952 -12.04 -29.19 -2.34
C PHE A 952 -13.25 -28.85 -1.46
N SER A 953 -13.07 -28.92 -0.14
CA SER A 953 -14.07 -28.41 0.81
C SER A 953 -14.08 -26.89 0.82
N LEU A 954 -15.27 -26.30 0.83
CA LEU A 954 -15.45 -24.84 0.86
C LEU A 954 -14.83 -24.24 2.14
N SER A 955 -14.87 -24.94 3.26
CA SER A 955 -14.22 -24.49 4.51
C SER A 955 -12.69 -24.50 4.43
N GLY A 956 -12.08 -25.50 3.78
CA GLY A 956 -10.64 -25.53 3.50
C GLY A 956 -10.21 -24.41 2.56
N PHE A 957 -11.01 -24.16 1.52
CA PHE A 957 -10.84 -23.05 0.59
C PHE A 957 -10.96 -21.69 1.28
N MET A 958 -12.02 -21.41 2.04
CA MET A 958 -12.17 -20.13 2.76
C MET A 958 -11.02 -19.87 3.74
N LYS A 959 -10.48 -20.91 4.40
CA LYS A 959 -9.28 -20.79 5.22
C LYS A 959 -8.03 -20.45 4.40
N ALA A 960 -7.82 -21.14 3.27
CA ALA A 960 -6.68 -20.92 2.39
C ALA A 960 -6.71 -19.53 1.70
N TRP A 961 -7.90 -19.04 1.36
CA TRP A 961 -8.15 -17.74 0.75
C TRP A 961 -8.00 -16.58 1.74
N GLY A 962 -8.28 -16.81 3.03
CA GLY A 962 -7.96 -15.87 4.11
C GLY A 962 -6.46 -15.53 4.25
N ALA A 963 -5.56 -16.25 3.57
CA ALA A 963 -4.13 -15.92 3.48
C ALA A 963 -3.84 -14.64 2.67
N THR A 964 -4.72 -14.25 1.75
CA THR A 964 -4.59 -13.06 0.88
C THR A 964 -5.55 -11.93 1.23
N ASP A 965 -6.10 -11.92 2.44
CA ASP A 965 -7.18 -11.00 2.80
C ASP A 965 -8.39 -11.10 1.84
N TYR A 966 -8.66 -12.33 1.39
CA TYR A 966 -9.69 -12.71 0.42
C TYR A 966 -9.54 -12.04 -0.96
N ASN A 967 -8.30 -11.87 -1.44
CA ASN A 967 -8.04 -11.28 -2.76
C ASN A 967 -8.81 -12.00 -3.88
N LEU A 968 -9.67 -11.25 -4.58
CA LEU A 968 -10.59 -11.73 -5.60
C LEU A 968 -10.30 -11.03 -6.93
N THR A 969 -10.01 -11.79 -7.98
CA THR A 969 -10.00 -11.27 -9.37
C THR A 969 -11.24 -11.78 -10.10
N ILE A 970 -12.12 -10.85 -10.46
CA ILE A 970 -13.25 -11.11 -11.36
C ILE A 970 -12.81 -10.76 -12.78
N VAL A 971 -13.09 -11.63 -13.75
CA VAL A 971 -12.78 -11.46 -15.17
C VAL A 971 -14.06 -11.63 -15.99
N THR A 972 -14.39 -10.64 -16.83
CA THR A 972 -15.65 -10.59 -17.58
C THR A 972 -15.35 -10.31 -19.05
N ALA A 973 -16.05 -10.95 -19.99
CA ALA A 973 -15.84 -10.70 -21.42
C ALA A 973 -16.30 -9.28 -21.82
N LEU A 974 -15.55 -8.64 -22.72
CA LEU A 974 -16.05 -7.44 -23.39
C LEU A 974 -17.19 -7.83 -24.35
N PRO A 975 -18.27 -7.02 -24.44
CA PRO A 975 -19.30 -7.24 -25.45
C PRO A 975 -18.70 -7.15 -26.86
N GLN A 976 -18.78 -8.25 -27.62
CA GLN A 976 -18.37 -8.23 -29.02
C GLN A 976 -19.22 -7.23 -29.80
N SER A 977 -18.56 -6.33 -30.54
CA SER A 977 -19.26 -5.40 -31.42
C SER A 977 -19.93 -6.18 -32.54
N ALA A 978 -21.22 -5.93 -32.77
CA ALA A 978 -22.02 -6.62 -33.79
C ALA A 978 -21.72 -6.11 -35.24
N SER A 979 -20.43 -5.98 -35.57
CA SER A 979 -19.89 -5.48 -36.84
C SER A 979 -19.51 -6.60 -37.82
N ASP A 980 -19.01 -7.73 -37.31
CA ASP A 980 -18.27 -8.69 -38.13
C ASP A 980 -19.19 -9.56 -39.01
N SER A 981 -20.49 -9.57 -38.72
CA SER A 981 -21.52 -10.15 -39.60
C SER A 981 -21.75 -9.37 -40.92
N ALA A 982 -21.08 -8.23 -41.12
CA ALA A 982 -21.23 -7.40 -42.32
C ALA A 982 -20.09 -7.54 -43.35
N ILE A 983 -18.98 -8.22 -43.02
CA ILE A 983 -17.77 -8.31 -43.87
C ILE A 983 -17.55 -9.73 -44.45
N SER A 984 -18.60 -10.56 -44.47
CA SER A 984 -18.61 -11.85 -45.20
C SER A 984 -19.51 -11.84 -46.44
N ALA A 985 -19.77 -10.64 -47.00
CA ALA A 985 -20.74 -10.43 -48.08
C ALA A 985 -20.35 -9.28 -49.04
N ALA A 986 -19.08 -9.22 -49.43
CA ALA A 986 -18.56 -8.37 -50.53
C ALA A 986 -17.40 -9.08 -51.23
#